data_AF-A0A395T6R4-F1
#
_entry.id   AF-A0A395T6R4-F1
#
_cell.length_a   1.000
_cell.length_b   1.000
_cell.length_c   1.000
_cell.angle_alpha   90.00
_cell.angle_beta   90.00
_cell.angle_gamma   90.00
#
_symmetry.space_group_name_H-M   'P 1'
#
loop_
_entity.id
_entity.type
_entity.pdbx_description
1 polymer ?
#
loop_
_entity_poly.entity_id
_entity_poly.type
_entity_poly.pdbx_seq_one_letter_code
_entity_poly.pdbx_strand_id
1 'polypeptide(L)'
;MTLRLLASSLLSLSATLASASPDDEQRPLADYHRICPDYTRYAAFPHRPFSTGPKELPYQRPSKQCRTFQSDAIEKVIGDVTSRMKDPDLARLFENAFPSTTDTTVRFHTKGKADTGFFRMGSFGGFHDEGAWEGPQSFIITGDIIAEWLRDSTNQLRPYQPLARKDPAIYTLLLGAINTQAEYVIESPYCNAFQPPPISDLPVSSNGQDDNVHPAYEPRAVFECKYELDSLAHFLALGNDFYDHTGSTDFLNKRWYRAVDAVLRVLTEQSKSTFDPKTGEFRRNEYTFSRRTDTGTETLNLRGVGNPLNWGTGLVRSAFRPSDDATILGFFIPANAQMSVELKRASKILAAAGKTTLSQTLETWSTKLREGVLEHGVVKHKKYGDVFAYEVDGYGSSILMDDANYPSLLALPLMGFCEASDPIYQNTRKMLLDKGGNPYYLEGKAFKGIGGPHIGLRNAWPMSLLVQARTSDNDEEIKECIDLVLNSAKLGLVHESIDVEHITQYTRSWFAWANGMATKPTHASEVASNPQSGKHQINLIRGWPNPGLLPVDLISAAAQRNLSDPSIYVPALQYGADPGYQPLREALATWLSEHYRVERDPNRICISGGASQNVACILQSFTDPHVTQAVWCISPSYHLVFQVFQDNGFEGRLRATPEDEEGVDIEALEAKIVEFEKNAPEAKPPVSYAGKHRKHYRHLIYAVPTCSNPSGKTMSLRRREALVRLARKYDALIICDDVYDFLQWRIDSDPSQVSARVSDDEHPEMLLPRLCDIDLAMGQADNDPQGFGHAVSNGSFSKLVGPGMRTGWLEGSPAFAYGLSQTGATKSGGSPSQFCASIMADLVQSGDLQERLTTTLRPQLQHRHRIMMEAIHKHLEPLNVGIRDAGLPQGSVYGGYFVWLTLEQGISAKTVSQVAMAEENLVVGNGTMFQVPGDEKTVNLNNAVRLTFAYVAEEELTDGIERLAGVLQRIKKNPDKYKASTSTSADSDIIDANK
;
A
#
# COMPACT_ATOMS: atom_id res chain seq x y z
N MET A 1 37.57 -62.25 7.30
CA MET A 1 38.79 -62.38 8.11
C MET A 1 39.43 -61.00 8.20
N THR A 2 39.50 -60.46 9.42
CA THR A 2 40.34 -59.33 9.90
C THR A 2 40.17 -57.90 9.37
N LEU A 3 39.77 -57.04 10.33
CA LEU A 3 39.97 -55.59 10.50
C LEU A 3 41.33 -55.01 10.04
N ARG A 4 41.30 -53.73 9.61
CA ARG A 4 42.14 -52.58 10.09
C ARG A 4 41.70 -51.31 9.35
N LEU A 5 41.04 -50.35 10.01
CA LEU A 5 41.55 -49.17 10.75
C LEU A 5 41.88 -47.94 9.86
N LEU A 6 40.95 -46.96 9.91
CA LEU A 6 41.06 -45.48 9.95
C LEU A 6 42.29 -44.77 9.33
N ALA A 7 42.05 -43.81 8.43
CA ALA A 7 42.16 -42.36 8.74
C ALA A 7 41.83 -41.42 7.54
N SER A 8 41.09 -40.35 7.87
CA SER A 8 41.13 -38.97 7.32
C SER A 8 40.52 -38.58 5.95
N SER A 9 39.37 -37.90 6.07
CA SER A 9 39.02 -36.56 5.53
C SER A 9 38.77 -36.33 4.04
N LEU A 10 37.49 -36.13 3.67
CA LEU A 10 36.95 -34.92 3.01
C LEU A 10 35.42 -35.09 2.84
N LEU A 11 34.62 -34.37 3.63
CA LEU A 11 33.17 -34.26 3.52
C LEU A 11 32.86 -32.90 2.88
N SER A 12 32.58 -32.89 1.58
CA SER A 12 31.90 -31.78 0.90
C SER A 12 30.40 -31.96 1.06
N LEU A 13 29.78 -31.11 1.88
CA LEU A 13 28.33 -30.99 2.00
C LEU A 13 27.73 -30.52 0.67
N SER A 14 26.93 -31.38 0.05
CA SER A 14 25.88 -30.99 -0.89
C SER A 14 24.72 -30.39 -0.09
N ALA A 15 24.53 -29.08 -0.18
CA ALA A 15 23.34 -28.41 0.31
C ALA A 15 22.14 -28.75 -0.60
N THR A 16 21.31 -29.70 -0.17
CA THR A 16 19.98 -29.89 -0.71
C THR A 16 19.11 -28.71 -0.29
N LEU A 17 18.57 -27.99 -1.28
CA LEU A 17 17.46 -27.05 -1.14
C LEU A 17 16.31 -27.75 -0.40
N ALA A 18 16.01 -27.28 0.82
CA ALA A 18 14.84 -27.74 1.56
C ALA A 18 13.59 -27.10 0.93
N SER A 19 12.84 -27.90 0.18
CA SER A 19 11.44 -27.62 -0.15
C SER A 19 10.60 -27.70 1.13
N ALA A 20 9.65 -26.78 1.31
CA ALA A 20 8.65 -26.84 2.37
C ALA A 20 7.97 -28.23 2.39
N SER A 21 8.10 -28.93 3.52
CA SER A 21 7.35 -30.17 3.76
C SER A 21 5.93 -29.80 4.19
N PRO A 22 4.87 -30.41 3.63
CA PRO A 22 3.48 -30.20 4.06
C PRO A 22 3.15 -30.74 5.47
N ASP A 23 4.09 -31.44 6.11
CA ASP A 23 3.85 -32.27 7.31
C ASP A 23 4.56 -31.81 8.59
N ASP A 24 4.96 -30.54 8.72
CA ASP A 24 5.27 -29.99 10.05
C ASP A 24 3.95 -29.81 10.83
N GLU A 25 3.46 -30.93 11.38
CA GLU A 25 2.41 -30.92 12.38
C GLU A 25 2.80 -29.94 13.50
N GLN A 26 1.93 -28.98 13.79
CA GLN A 26 2.00 -28.18 15.01
C GLN A 26 1.74 -29.11 16.20
N ARG A 27 2.72 -29.95 16.53
CA ARG A 27 2.61 -30.96 17.56
C ARG A 27 2.61 -30.27 18.92
N PRO A 28 1.59 -30.51 19.77
CA PRO A 28 1.67 -30.16 21.18
C PRO A 28 2.92 -30.84 21.75
N LEU A 29 3.82 -30.05 22.36
CA LEU A 29 4.98 -30.61 23.03
C LEU A 29 4.52 -31.39 24.26
N ALA A 30 4.60 -32.72 24.19
CA ALA A 30 4.60 -33.54 25.38
C ALA A 30 5.73 -33.04 26.31
N ASP A 31 5.41 -32.76 27.58
CA ASP A 31 6.33 -32.24 28.59
C ASP A 31 6.80 -30.76 28.39
N TYR A 32 6.00 -29.89 27.73
CA TYR A 32 6.25 -28.43 27.57
C TYR A 32 6.72 -27.73 28.87
N HIS A 33 6.05 -28.00 30.00
CA HIS A 33 6.38 -27.42 31.31
C HIS A 33 7.72 -27.87 31.89
N ARG A 34 8.31 -28.94 31.36
CA ARG A 34 9.54 -29.55 31.89
C ARG A 34 10.80 -29.03 31.21
N ILE A 35 10.68 -28.46 30.01
CA ILE A 35 11.81 -28.04 29.15
C ILE A 35 11.78 -26.53 28.87
N CYS A 36 10.60 -25.91 28.79
CA CYS A 36 10.47 -24.49 28.46
C CYS A 36 10.30 -23.60 29.70
N PRO A 37 11.00 -22.46 29.78
CA PRO A 37 10.87 -21.56 30.92
C PRO A 37 9.48 -20.90 30.93
N ASP A 38 8.97 -20.64 32.13
CA ASP A 38 7.81 -19.77 32.32
C ASP A 38 8.12 -18.37 31.76
N TYR A 39 7.38 -17.94 30.74
CA TYR A 39 7.74 -16.75 29.99
C TYR A 39 7.54 -15.46 30.78
N THR A 40 6.59 -15.44 31.73
CA THR A 40 6.42 -14.32 32.68
C THR A 40 7.72 -14.05 33.45
N ARG A 41 8.37 -15.12 33.95
CA ARG A 41 9.68 -15.00 34.59
C ARG A 41 10.79 -14.72 33.58
N TYR A 42 10.77 -15.37 32.42
CA TYR A 42 11.79 -15.17 31.38
C TYR A 42 11.88 -13.71 30.94
N ALA A 43 10.76 -13.10 30.59
CA ALA A 43 10.69 -11.71 30.10
C ALA A 43 11.13 -10.67 31.12
N ALA A 44 11.18 -11.01 32.42
CA ALA A 44 11.61 -10.11 33.49
C ALA A 44 13.14 -9.97 33.61
N PHE A 45 13.93 -10.74 32.85
CA PHE A 45 15.39 -10.71 32.88
C PHE A 45 16.01 -10.47 31.50
N PRO A 46 17.21 -9.87 31.42
CA PRO A 46 17.93 -9.72 30.17
C PRO A 46 18.64 -11.01 29.75
N HIS A 47 18.55 -11.38 28.47
CA HIS A 47 19.22 -12.55 27.90
C HIS A 47 20.16 -12.19 26.75
N ARG A 48 21.27 -12.92 26.64
CA ARG A 48 22.20 -12.81 25.50
C ARG A 48 21.66 -13.58 24.28
N PRO A 49 22.06 -13.21 23.05
CA PRO A 49 22.98 -12.11 22.72
C PRO A 49 22.31 -10.74 22.80
N PHE A 50 23.02 -9.75 23.34
CA PHE A 50 22.60 -8.35 23.28
C PHE A 50 22.73 -7.82 21.84
N SER A 51 21.93 -6.84 21.46
CA SER A 51 22.17 -6.06 20.24
C SER A 51 23.51 -5.34 20.31
N THR A 52 24.05 -4.98 19.14
CA THR A 52 25.32 -4.26 19.02
C THR A 52 25.17 -2.75 19.11
N GLY A 53 23.95 -2.25 19.33
CA GLY A 53 23.67 -0.83 19.50
C GLY A 53 24.02 -0.33 20.90
N PRO A 54 24.04 1.00 21.11
CA PRO A 54 24.46 1.61 22.37
C PRO A 54 23.56 1.26 23.56
N LYS A 55 22.33 0.78 23.35
CA LYS A 55 21.42 0.36 24.42
C LYS A 55 21.60 -1.10 24.81
N GLU A 56 22.33 -1.91 24.02
CA GLU A 56 22.58 -3.33 24.26
C GLU A 56 21.29 -4.10 24.62
N LEU A 57 20.21 -3.88 23.86
CA LEU A 57 18.92 -4.52 24.14
C LEU A 57 19.05 -6.06 24.15
N PRO A 58 18.48 -6.74 25.17
CA PRO A 58 18.55 -8.18 25.28
C PRO A 58 17.68 -8.88 24.24
N TYR A 59 18.03 -10.14 23.96
CA TYR A 59 17.18 -11.06 23.22
C TYR A 59 16.03 -11.55 24.10
N GLN A 60 14.80 -11.58 23.59
CA GLN A 60 13.63 -11.99 24.37
C GLN A 60 12.76 -13.07 23.72
N ARG A 61 13.13 -13.58 22.54
CA ARG A 61 12.36 -14.67 21.95
C ARG A 61 12.68 -15.99 22.66
N PRO A 62 11.67 -16.85 22.96
CA PRO A 62 11.94 -18.21 23.41
C PRO A 62 12.82 -18.97 22.42
N SER A 63 13.48 -20.03 22.91
CA SER A 63 14.13 -21.00 22.03
C SER A 63 13.12 -21.50 20.99
N LYS A 64 13.56 -21.84 19.77
CA LYS A 64 12.65 -22.22 18.68
C LYS A 64 11.68 -23.34 19.09
N GLN A 65 12.14 -24.28 19.91
CA GLN A 65 11.32 -25.38 20.44
C GLN A 65 10.23 -24.89 21.40
N CYS A 66 10.46 -23.81 22.14
CA CYS A 66 9.49 -23.26 23.10
C CYS A 66 8.50 -22.25 22.52
N ARG A 67 8.56 -21.99 21.20
CA ARG A 67 7.62 -21.08 20.54
C ARG A 67 6.27 -21.77 20.37
N THR A 68 5.20 -21.11 20.79
CA THR A 68 3.86 -21.70 20.84
C THR A 68 3.18 -21.84 19.48
N PHE A 69 3.61 -21.06 18.49
CA PHE A 69 3.16 -21.10 17.12
C PHE A 69 4.33 -20.72 16.20
N GLN A 70 4.47 -21.42 15.07
CA GLN A 70 5.58 -21.19 14.13
C GLN A 70 5.04 -20.92 12.73
N SER A 71 5.68 -19.98 12.05
CA SER A 71 5.41 -19.61 10.66
C SER A 71 6.69 -19.11 10.00
N ASP A 72 7.03 -19.68 8.85
CA ASP A 72 8.16 -19.22 8.04
C ASP A 72 7.91 -17.81 7.48
N ALA A 73 6.64 -17.44 7.24
CA ALA A 73 6.29 -16.09 6.81
C ALA A 73 6.63 -15.05 7.88
N ILE A 74 6.42 -15.38 9.17
CA ILE A 74 6.80 -14.51 10.29
C ILE A 74 8.33 -14.36 10.37
N GLU A 75 9.08 -15.47 10.32
CA GLU A 75 10.55 -15.39 10.35
C GLU A 75 11.11 -14.60 9.16
N LYS A 76 10.50 -14.74 7.97
CA LYS A 76 10.88 -13.97 6.79
C LYS A 76 10.64 -12.47 7.00
N VAL A 77 9.47 -12.07 7.53
CA VAL A 77 9.19 -10.65 7.83
C VAL A 77 10.22 -10.09 8.82
N ILE A 78 10.57 -10.86 9.85
CA ILE A 78 11.59 -10.46 10.82
C ILE A 78 12.93 -10.21 10.09
N GLY A 79 13.40 -11.15 9.27
CA GLY A 79 14.63 -10.98 8.49
C GLY A 79 14.59 -9.78 7.54
N ASP A 80 13.51 -9.63 6.78
CA ASP A 80 13.34 -8.56 5.78
C ASP A 80 13.24 -7.16 6.42
N VAL A 81 12.59 -7.03 7.58
CA VAL A 81 12.46 -5.75 8.27
C VAL A 81 13.73 -5.39 9.03
N THR A 82 14.28 -6.30 9.83
CA THR A 82 15.46 -6.04 10.66
C THR A 82 16.71 -5.76 9.82
N SER A 83 16.87 -6.41 8.66
CA SER A 83 17.99 -6.15 7.74
C SER A 83 18.00 -4.74 7.15
N ARG A 84 16.85 -4.05 7.13
CA ARG A 84 16.73 -2.66 6.66
C ARG A 84 16.88 -1.62 7.78
N MET A 85 16.86 -2.03 9.04
CA MET A 85 16.97 -1.15 10.19
C MET A 85 18.44 -0.86 10.50
N LYS A 86 18.86 0.40 10.34
CA LYS A 86 20.23 0.83 10.66
C LYS A 86 20.54 0.82 12.15
N ASP A 87 19.56 1.11 12.99
CA ASP A 87 19.71 1.05 14.45
C ASP A 87 19.55 -0.41 14.93
N PRO A 88 20.63 -1.05 15.43
CA PRO A 88 20.58 -2.43 15.87
C PRO A 88 19.69 -2.65 17.10
N ASP A 89 19.50 -1.63 17.93
CA ASP A 89 18.60 -1.72 19.10
C ASP A 89 17.15 -1.70 18.64
N LEU A 90 16.80 -0.84 17.67
CA LEU A 90 15.46 -0.85 17.07
C LEU A 90 15.17 -2.16 16.34
N ALA A 91 16.16 -2.69 15.61
CA ALA A 91 16.06 -4.00 14.97
C ALA A 91 15.80 -5.11 15.99
N ARG A 92 16.52 -5.10 17.12
CA ARG A 92 16.32 -6.05 18.23
C ARG A 92 14.94 -5.92 18.86
N LEU A 93 14.45 -4.70 19.08
CA LEU A 93 13.11 -4.50 19.62
C LEU A 93 12.04 -5.06 18.66
N PHE A 94 12.16 -4.81 17.36
CA PHE A 94 11.25 -5.38 16.36
C PHE A 94 11.31 -6.91 16.33
N GLU A 95 12.51 -7.49 16.32
CA GLU A 95 12.72 -8.93 16.34
C GLU A 95 12.09 -9.61 17.56
N ASN A 96 12.18 -8.99 18.73
CA ASN A 96 11.57 -9.50 19.95
C ASN A 96 10.04 -9.30 19.96
N ALA A 97 9.56 -8.13 19.54
CA ALA A 97 8.16 -7.73 19.70
C ALA A 97 7.23 -8.30 18.62
N PHE A 98 7.65 -8.34 17.36
CA PHE A 98 6.78 -8.75 16.24
C PHE A 98 6.24 -10.17 16.38
N PRO A 99 7.05 -11.20 16.71
CA PRO A 99 6.54 -12.55 16.92
C PRO A 99 6.09 -12.80 18.37
N SER A 100 6.05 -11.80 19.26
CA SER A 100 5.80 -12.02 20.70
C SER A 100 4.50 -12.80 20.95
N THR A 101 3.42 -12.48 20.23
CA THR A 101 2.15 -13.20 20.29
C THR A 101 2.31 -14.66 19.85
N THR A 102 2.83 -14.92 18.64
CA THR A 102 2.96 -16.29 18.13
C THR A 102 3.96 -17.13 18.91
N ASP A 103 5.03 -16.51 19.40
CA ASP A 103 6.06 -17.19 20.17
C ASP A 103 5.55 -17.58 21.57
N THR A 104 4.59 -16.85 22.15
CA THR A 104 4.34 -16.96 23.60
C THR A 104 2.87 -17.05 24.04
N THR A 105 1.90 -16.52 23.28
CA THR A 105 0.51 -16.34 23.74
C THR A 105 -0.53 -17.20 23.02
N VAL A 106 -0.19 -17.87 21.91
CA VAL A 106 -1.07 -18.85 21.28
C VAL A 106 -1.10 -20.12 22.15
N ARG A 107 -1.99 -20.17 23.15
CA ARG A 107 -1.98 -21.26 24.15
C ARG A 107 -2.72 -22.51 23.70
N PHE A 108 -3.67 -22.36 22.79
CA PHE A 108 -4.34 -23.48 22.14
C PHE A 108 -4.65 -23.10 20.69
N HIS A 109 -4.44 -24.05 19.78
CA HIS A 109 -4.81 -23.91 18.38
C HIS A 109 -5.14 -25.29 17.79
N THR A 110 -6.26 -25.39 17.09
CA THR A 110 -6.65 -26.60 16.35
C THR A 110 -7.15 -26.24 14.96
N LYS A 111 -6.96 -27.15 14.00
CA LYS A 111 -7.47 -27.05 12.62
C LYS A 111 -8.86 -27.68 12.45
N GLY A 112 -9.43 -28.25 13.52
CA GLY A 112 -10.76 -28.88 13.50
C GLY A 112 -10.81 -30.30 12.92
N LYS A 113 -9.67 -30.96 12.66
CA LYS A 113 -9.63 -32.36 12.17
C LYS A 113 -9.49 -33.35 13.34
N ALA A 114 -10.61 -34.02 13.65
CA ALA A 114 -10.73 -35.30 14.36
C ALA A 114 -9.96 -35.47 15.69
N ASP A 115 -10.51 -34.93 16.79
CA ASP A 115 -10.67 -35.63 18.08
C ASP A 115 -11.20 -34.64 19.14
N THR A 116 -12.52 -34.41 19.15
CA THR A 116 -13.22 -34.04 20.38
C THR A 116 -14.44 -34.95 20.55
N GLY A 117 -14.17 -36.25 20.48
CA GLY A 117 -15.06 -37.23 21.07
C GLY A 117 -14.97 -37.10 22.59
N PHE A 118 -15.70 -36.17 23.21
CA PHE A 118 -16.21 -36.38 24.57
C PHE A 118 -17.44 -35.52 24.89
N PHE A 119 -18.44 -36.22 25.39
CA PHE A 119 -19.72 -35.74 25.89
C PHE A 119 -19.65 -35.75 27.42
N ARG A 120 -20.39 -34.82 28.06
CA ARG A 120 -20.83 -34.79 29.49
C ARG A 120 -19.93 -33.99 30.45
N MET A 121 -20.45 -33.22 31.41
CA MET A 121 -21.78 -33.15 32.04
C MET A 121 -21.88 -31.78 32.74
N GLY A 122 -22.96 -31.00 32.56
CA GLY A 122 -23.18 -29.87 33.47
C GLY A 122 -24.12 -28.72 33.11
N SER A 123 -24.62 -28.52 31.89
CA SER A 123 -25.70 -27.54 31.71
C SER A 123 -27.02 -28.14 32.19
N PHE A 124 -27.49 -27.68 33.36
CA PHE A 124 -28.90 -27.79 33.72
C PHE A 124 -29.72 -27.02 32.67
N GLY A 125 -30.10 -27.69 31.58
CA GLY A 125 -30.89 -27.07 30.52
C GLY A 125 -30.79 -27.65 29.10
N GLY A 126 -30.74 -28.98 28.93
CA GLY A 126 -31.54 -29.67 27.89
C GLY A 126 -31.43 -29.33 26.39
N PHE A 127 -30.41 -28.63 25.88
CA PHE A 127 -30.21 -28.50 24.43
C PHE A 127 -28.75 -28.74 24.04
N HIS A 128 -28.53 -29.67 23.10
CA HIS A 128 -27.29 -29.72 22.34
C HIS A 128 -27.16 -28.41 21.55
N ASP A 129 -26.14 -27.62 21.85
CA ASP A 129 -25.87 -26.41 21.08
C ASP A 129 -25.15 -26.78 19.78
N GLU A 130 -25.93 -27.10 18.75
CA GLU A 130 -25.46 -27.53 17.43
C GLU A 130 -24.43 -26.54 16.85
N GLY A 131 -23.27 -27.05 16.44
CA GLY A 131 -22.20 -26.26 15.84
C GLY A 131 -21.21 -25.60 16.81
N ALA A 132 -21.41 -25.72 18.13
CA ALA A 132 -20.50 -25.11 19.10
C ALA A 132 -19.09 -25.72 19.03
N TRP A 133 -18.08 -24.85 18.99
CA TRP A 133 -16.65 -25.24 18.94
C TRP A 133 -16.23 -26.06 17.72
N GLU A 134 -17.03 -26.05 16.64
CA GLU A 134 -16.65 -26.70 15.37
C GLU A 134 -15.60 -25.89 14.59
N GLY A 135 -14.85 -26.58 13.73
CA GLY A 135 -13.83 -25.96 12.87
C GLY A 135 -12.56 -25.55 13.61
N PRO A 136 -11.74 -24.68 13.00
CA PRO A 136 -10.55 -24.13 13.66
C PRO A 136 -10.92 -23.31 14.90
N GLN A 137 -10.10 -23.39 15.94
CA GLN A 137 -10.26 -22.65 17.20
C GLN A 137 -8.87 -22.24 17.68
N SER A 138 -8.74 -21.01 18.20
CA SER A 138 -7.46 -20.45 18.67
C SER A 138 -7.67 -19.62 19.93
N PHE A 139 -7.00 -19.99 21.01
CA PHE A 139 -7.04 -19.29 22.29
C PHE A 139 -5.76 -18.47 22.49
N ILE A 140 -5.92 -17.16 22.61
CA ILE A 140 -4.84 -16.18 22.64
C ILE A 140 -4.87 -15.44 23.99
N ILE A 141 -3.89 -15.74 24.85
CA ILE A 141 -3.78 -15.07 26.15
C ILE A 141 -3.15 -13.67 26.02
N THR A 142 -3.40 -12.79 26.99
CA THR A 142 -2.83 -11.42 26.97
C THR A 142 -1.32 -11.40 27.22
N GLY A 143 -0.81 -12.42 27.92
CA GLY A 143 0.58 -12.57 28.32
C GLY A 143 0.68 -13.21 29.69
N ASP A 144 1.10 -12.43 30.68
CA ASP A 144 1.24 -12.86 32.08
C ASP A 144 -0.08 -13.27 32.77
N ILE A 145 -1.23 -13.04 32.13
CA ILE A 145 -2.56 -13.48 32.55
C ILE A 145 -3.06 -14.60 31.63
N ILE A 146 -3.42 -15.75 32.22
CA ILE A 146 -3.92 -16.92 31.47
C ILE A 146 -5.44 -16.79 31.26
N ALA A 147 -5.82 -15.80 30.46
CA ALA A 147 -7.18 -15.57 29.97
C ALA A 147 -7.13 -14.76 28.67
N GLU A 148 -8.19 -14.87 27.87
CA GLU A 148 -8.31 -14.16 26.59
C GLU A 148 -9.26 -12.97 26.73
N TRP A 149 -8.73 -11.78 26.47
CA TRP A 149 -9.54 -10.59 26.23
C TRP A 149 -9.87 -10.50 24.74
N LEU A 150 -11.12 -10.18 24.40
CA LEU A 150 -11.52 -9.97 23.01
C LEU A 150 -10.73 -8.81 22.36
N ARG A 151 -10.46 -7.76 23.14
CA ARG A 151 -9.63 -6.61 22.73
C ARG A 151 -8.18 -7.03 22.46
N ASP A 152 -7.52 -7.64 23.44
CA ASP A 152 -6.09 -7.95 23.38
C ASP A 152 -5.79 -8.95 22.27
N SER A 153 -6.52 -10.07 22.22
CA SER A 153 -6.34 -11.11 21.19
C SER A 153 -6.50 -10.56 19.77
N THR A 154 -7.48 -9.68 19.55
CA THR A 154 -7.67 -8.99 18.27
C THR A 154 -6.47 -8.14 17.90
N ASN A 155 -5.99 -7.30 18.81
CA ASN A 155 -4.87 -6.40 18.54
C ASN A 155 -3.51 -7.13 18.48
N GLN A 156 -3.35 -8.22 19.22
CA GLN A 156 -2.20 -9.11 19.19
C GLN A 156 -2.05 -9.81 17.82
N LEU A 157 -3.16 -10.13 17.18
CA LEU A 157 -3.20 -10.84 15.90
C LEU A 157 -3.18 -9.92 14.68
N ARG A 158 -3.53 -8.64 14.86
CA ARG A 158 -3.60 -7.63 13.79
C ARG A 158 -2.33 -7.52 12.92
N PRO A 159 -1.09 -7.59 13.45
CA PRO A 159 0.12 -7.56 12.62
C PRO A 159 0.27 -8.74 11.64
N TYR A 160 -0.42 -9.86 11.89
CA TYR A 160 -0.32 -11.08 11.08
C TYR A 160 -1.42 -11.19 10.01
N GLN A 161 -2.47 -10.36 10.07
CA GLN A 161 -3.56 -10.33 9.09
C GLN A 161 -3.05 -10.27 7.63
N PRO A 162 -2.06 -9.43 7.27
CA PRO A 162 -1.54 -9.39 5.89
C PRO A 162 -0.87 -10.68 5.42
N LEU A 163 -0.44 -11.55 6.33
CA LEU A 163 0.25 -12.81 6.02
C LEU A 163 -0.72 -13.96 5.76
N ALA A 164 -1.97 -13.84 6.22
CA ALA A 164 -2.97 -14.90 6.18
C ALA A 164 -3.28 -15.40 4.75
N ARG A 165 -3.24 -14.53 3.75
CA ARG A 165 -3.48 -14.94 2.35
C ARG A 165 -2.37 -15.85 1.80
N LYS A 166 -1.16 -15.76 2.34
CA LYS A 166 0.04 -16.47 1.83
C LYS A 166 0.47 -17.62 2.73
N ASP A 167 0.09 -17.61 4.01
CA ASP A 167 0.44 -18.64 4.99
C ASP A 167 -0.85 -19.32 5.53
N PRO A 168 -1.14 -20.56 5.10
CA PRO A 168 -2.31 -21.30 5.56
C PRO A 168 -2.36 -21.56 7.07
N ALA A 169 -1.22 -21.62 7.76
CA ALA A 169 -1.19 -21.77 9.21
C ALA A 169 -1.69 -20.49 9.88
N ILE A 170 -1.20 -19.32 9.44
CA ILE A 170 -1.69 -18.03 9.92
C ILE A 170 -3.17 -17.83 9.58
N TYR A 171 -3.59 -18.19 8.36
CA TYR A 171 -5.00 -18.16 7.97
C TYR A 171 -5.87 -18.93 8.96
N THR A 172 -5.48 -20.17 9.27
CA THR A 172 -6.22 -21.05 10.17
C THR A 172 -6.18 -20.55 11.60
N LEU A 173 -5.06 -19.97 12.05
CA LEU A 173 -4.93 -19.32 13.36
C LEU A 173 -5.94 -18.19 13.53
N LEU A 174 -6.02 -17.28 12.55
CA LEU A 174 -6.91 -16.12 12.59
C LEU A 174 -8.38 -16.52 12.46
N LEU A 175 -8.71 -17.44 11.54
CA LEU A 175 -10.05 -18.01 11.46
C LEU A 175 -10.45 -18.69 12.78
N GLY A 176 -9.52 -19.42 13.40
CA GLY A 176 -9.74 -20.04 14.69
C GLY A 176 -10.00 -19.02 15.81
N ALA A 177 -9.28 -17.89 15.82
CA ALA A 177 -9.51 -16.83 16.79
C ALA A 177 -10.89 -16.18 16.61
N ILE A 178 -11.33 -15.94 15.37
CA ILE A 178 -12.68 -15.40 15.10
C ILE A 178 -13.76 -16.36 15.61
N ASN A 179 -13.60 -17.66 15.35
CA ASN A 179 -14.56 -18.67 15.80
C ASN A 179 -14.58 -18.78 17.33
N THR A 180 -13.41 -18.74 17.98
CA THR A 180 -13.30 -18.78 19.45
C THR A 180 -13.96 -17.55 20.08
N GLN A 181 -13.70 -16.35 19.55
CA GLN A 181 -14.39 -15.13 20.03
C GLN A 181 -15.90 -15.17 19.76
N ALA A 182 -16.36 -15.77 18.67
CA ALA A 182 -17.80 -15.94 18.44
C ALA A 182 -18.45 -16.79 19.53
N GLU A 183 -17.81 -17.87 19.97
CA GLU A 183 -18.31 -18.70 21.09
C GLU A 183 -18.37 -17.90 22.40
N TYR A 184 -17.35 -17.11 22.69
CA TYR A 184 -17.31 -16.25 23.87
C TYR A 184 -18.41 -15.19 23.87
N VAL A 185 -18.65 -14.53 22.74
CA VAL A 185 -19.75 -13.55 22.59
C VAL A 185 -21.12 -14.22 22.70
N ILE A 186 -21.29 -15.46 22.23
CA ILE A 186 -22.54 -16.22 22.42
C ILE A 186 -22.76 -16.55 23.90
N GLU A 187 -21.71 -17.00 24.58
CA GLU A 187 -21.76 -17.44 25.97
C GLU A 187 -22.07 -16.27 26.92
N SER A 188 -21.34 -15.15 26.80
CA SER A 188 -21.49 -14.01 27.70
C SER A 188 -21.07 -12.70 27.04
N PRO A 189 -21.94 -12.05 26.24
CA PRO A 189 -21.59 -10.86 25.45
C PRO A 189 -21.34 -9.59 26.28
N TYR A 190 -21.56 -9.65 27.59
CA TYR A 190 -21.25 -8.56 28.53
C TYR A 190 -19.85 -8.66 29.13
N CYS A 191 -19.14 -9.75 28.92
CA CYS A 191 -17.86 -9.98 29.59
C CYS A 191 -16.68 -9.67 28.65
N ASN A 192 -15.62 -9.09 29.22
CA ASN A 192 -14.39 -8.70 28.51
C ASN A 192 -13.40 -9.87 28.37
N ALA A 193 -13.35 -10.78 29.35
CA ALA A 193 -12.30 -11.80 29.46
C ALA A 193 -12.82 -13.22 29.66
N PHE A 194 -12.23 -14.18 28.96
CA PHE A 194 -12.70 -15.57 28.90
C PHE A 194 -11.64 -16.59 29.30
N GLN A 195 -12.12 -17.70 29.86
CA GLN A 195 -11.33 -18.87 30.22
C GLN A 195 -10.93 -19.67 28.98
N PRO A 196 -9.93 -20.57 29.07
CA PRO A 196 -9.59 -21.45 27.96
C PRO A 196 -10.81 -22.21 27.41
N PRO A 197 -10.89 -22.44 26.08
CA PRO A 197 -11.98 -23.20 25.47
C PRO A 197 -12.13 -24.58 26.14
N PRO A 198 -13.35 -25.08 26.36
CA PRO A 198 -13.55 -26.41 26.93
C PRO A 198 -12.86 -27.53 26.16
N ILE A 199 -12.64 -27.33 24.85
CA ILE A 199 -11.96 -28.25 23.94
C ILE A 199 -10.42 -28.24 24.05
N SER A 200 -9.85 -27.37 24.89
CA SER A 200 -8.40 -27.18 24.98
C SER A 200 -7.70 -28.02 26.04
N ASP A 201 -8.46 -28.66 26.95
CA ASP A 201 -7.97 -29.33 28.17
C ASP A 201 -7.08 -28.46 29.09
N LEU A 202 -7.01 -27.15 28.83
CA LEU A 202 -6.26 -26.21 29.68
C LEU A 202 -7.03 -25.94 30.98
N PRO A 203 -6.32 -25.80 32.12
CA PRO A 203 -6.95 -25.48 33.38
C PRO A 203 -7.50 -24.05 33.38
N VAL A 204 -8.71 -23.88 33.93
CA VAL A 204 -9.25 -22.55 34.24
C VAL A 204 -8.44 -21.89 35.35
N SER A 205 -8.40 -20.56 35.35
CA SER A 205 -7.72 -19.76 36.37
C SER A 205 -8.73 -18.95 37.19
N SER A 206 -8.41 -18.63 38.44
CA SER A 206 -9.22 -17.72 39.25
C SER A 206 -8.69 -16.30 39.13
N ASN A 207 -9.59 -15.33 38.92
CA ASN A 207 -9.24 -13.92 38.95
C ASN A 207 -9.07 -13.37 40.39
N GLY A 208 -9.45 -14.16 41.42
CA GLY A 208 -9.35 -13.78 42.83
C GLY A 208 -10.32 -12.67 43.28
N GLN A 209 -11.30 -12.30 42.45
CA GLN A 209 -12.21 -11.18 42.70
C GLN A 209 -13.61 -11.67 43.12
N ASP A 210 -14.28 -10.87 43.97
CA ASP A 210 -15.64 -11.13 44.43
C ASP A 210 -16.61 -10.21 43.66
N ASP A 211 -16.96 -10.67 42.44
CA ASP A 211 -17.80 -9.94 41.51
C ASP A 211 -19.26 -10.38 41.61
N ASN A 212 -20.15 -9.41 41.81
CA ASN A 212 -21.59 -9.60 41.70
C ASN A 212 -22.07 -8.97 40.38
N VAL A 213 -22.44 -9.83 39.44
CA VAL A 213 -22.77 -9.45 38.05
C VAL A 213 -24.15 -9.95 37.67
N HIS A 214 -24.90 -9.11 36.96
CA HIS A 214 -26.12 -9.49 36.26
C HIS A 214 -26.00 -9.11 34.79
N PRO A 215 -26.41 -9.96 33.84
CA PRO A 215 -26.77 -11.37 34.03
C PRO A 215 -25.64 -12.18 34.66
N ALA A 216 -25.97 -13.24 35.40
CA ALA A 216 -24.95 -14.12 35.96
C ALA A 216 -24.20 -14.82 34.83
N TYR A 217 -22.88 -14.95 34.97
CA TYR A 217 -22.01 -15.65 34.03
C TYR A 217 -21.54 -16.98 34.62
N GLU A 218 -21.06 -17.91 33.77
CA GLU A 218 -20.43 -19.16 34.19
C GLU A 218 -18.93 -18.94 34.45
N PRO A 219 -18.44 -19.02 35.71
CA PRO A 219 -17.03 -18.74 36.02
C PRO A 219 -16.03 -19.71 35.37
N ARG A 220 -16.50 -20.87 34.87
CA ARG A 220 -15.66 -21.79 34.09
C ARG A 220 -15.48 -21.36 32.63
N ALA A 221 -16.32 -20.45 32.12
CA ALA A 221 -16.23 -19.92 30.76
C ALA A 221 -15.70 -18.48 30.74
N VAL A 222 -16.00 -17.70 31.77
CA VAL A 222 -15.64 -16.27 31.89
C VAL A 222 -14.58 -16.08 32.96
N PHE A 223 -13.52 -15.35 32.63
CA PHE A 223 -12.46 -14.97 33.57
C PHE A 223 -12.80 -13.67 34.29
N GLU A 224 -13.30 -12.67 33.57
CA GLU A 224 -13.77 -11.40 34.13
C GLU A 224 -14.95 -10.91 33.30
N CYS A 225 -15.95 -10.31 33.96
CA CYS A 225 -17.17 -9.85 33.31
C CYS A 225 -17.39 -8.34 33.44
N LYS A 226 -16.38 -7.54 33.09
CA LYS A 226 -16.52 -6.10 32.94
C LYS A 226 -17.06 -5.79 31.55
N TYR A 227 -18.19 -5.10 31.47
CA TYR A 227 -18.81 -4.75 30.19
C TYR A 227 -18.14 -3.56 29.53
N GLU A 228 -17.50 -3.85 28.41
CA GLU A 228 -16.77 -2.92 27.57
C GLU A 228 -17.34 -2.97 26.16
N LEU A 229 -17.85 -1.85 25.68
CA LEU A 229 -18.40 -1.77 24.32
C LEU A 229 -17.32 -2.09 23.26
N ASP A 230 -16.07 -1.76 23.53
CA ASP A 230 -14.96 -2.06 22.62
C ASP A 230 -14.66 -3.56 22.53
N SER A 231 -14.96 -4.38 23.55
CA SER A 231 -14.76 -5.84 23.46
C SER A 231 -15.60 -6.43 22.32
N LEU A 232 -16.86 -5.98 22.18
CA LEU A 232 -17.72 -6.37 21.07
C LEU A 232 -17.31 -5.72 19.74
N ALA A 233 -16.78 -4.50 19.76
CA ALA A 233 -16.25 -3.86 18.56
C ALA A 233 -15.01 -4.60 18.03
N HIS A 234 -14.13 -5.09 18.91
CA HIS A 234 -12.96 -5.87 18.55
C HIS A 234 -13.32 -7.24 17.97
N PHE A 235 -14.36 -7.90 18.48
CA PHE A 235 -14.91 -9.11 17.85
C PHE A 235 -15.27 -8.88 16.37
N LEU A 236 -15.97 -7.78 16.07
CA LEU A 236 -16.28 -7.42 14.69
C LEU A 236 -15.00 -7.05 13.91
N ALA A 237 -14.10 -6.28 14.52
CA ALA A 237 -12.86 -5.85 13.91
C ALA A 237 -11.97 -7.02 13.48
N LEU A 238 -11.88 -8.10 14.27
CA LEU A 238 -11.07 -9.27 13.94
C LEU A 238 -11.56 -9.94 12.63
N GLY A 239 -12.88 -10.11 12.50
CA GLY A 239 -13.52 -10.64 11.29
C GLY A 239 -13.41 -9.68 10.10
N ASN A 240 -13.62 -8.38 10.33
CA ASN A 240 -13.49 -7.35 9.31
C ASN A 240 -12.06 -7.28 8.75
N ASP A 241 -11.05 -7.27 9.63
CA ASP A 241 -9.63 -7.24 9.25
C ASP A 241 -9.25 -8.54 8.50
N PHE A 242 -9.78 -9.69 8.90
CA PHE A 242 -9.56 -10.95 8.20
C PHE A 242 -10.15 -10.94 6.79
N TYR A 243 -11.38 -10.47 6.63
CA TYR A 243 -12.00 -10.31 5.32
C TYR A 243 -11.21 -9.35 4.44
N ASP A 244 -10.80 -8.20 4.95
CA ASP A 244 -10.09 -7.18 4.17
C ASP A 244 -8.74 -7.69 3.62
N HIS A 245 -8.05 -8.57 4.35
CA HIS A 245 -6.75 -9.11 3.93
C HIS A 245 -6.83 -10.42 3.13
N THR A 246 -7.90 -11.20 3.30
CA THR A 246 -8.01 -12.54 2.68
C THR A 246 -9.10 -12.62 1.60
N GLY A 247 -10.09 -11.73 1.64
CA GLY A 247 -11.34 -11.83 0.87
C GLY A 247 -12.25 -12.98 1.33
N SER A 248 -11.90 -13.71 2.38
CA SER A 248 -12.61 -14.91 2.81
C SER A 248 -13.80 -14.61 3.70
N THR A 249 -14.90 -15.31 3.44
CA THR A 249 -16.12 -15.32 4.26
C THR A 249 -16.23 -16.58 5.13
N ASP A 250 -15.18 -17.37 5.29
CA ASP A 250 -15.23 -18.66 6.01
C ASP A 250 -15.68 -18.51 7.48
N PHE A 251 -15.41 -17.35 8.07
CA PHE A 251 -15.86 -17.03 9.43
C PHE A 251 -17.36 -16.72 9.52
N LEU A 252 -18.04 -16.44 8.41
CA LEU A 252 -19.48 -16.18 8.35
C LEU A 252 -20.29 -17.49 8.46
N ASN A 253 -20.13 -18.17 9.59
CA ASN A 253 -20.81 -19.41 9.91
C ASN A 253 -22.00 -19.16 10.87
N LYS A 254 -22.77 -20.23 11.15
CA LYS A 254 -23.95 -20.15 12.03
C LYS A 254 -23.63 -19.55 13.40
N ARG A 255 -22.47 -19.86 13.98
CA ARG A 255 -22.03 -19.37 15.30
C ARG A 255 -21.73 -17.88 15.22
N TRP A 256 -20.98 -17.43 14.23
CA TRP A 256 -20.68 -16.02 14.06
C TRP A 256 -21.95 -15.16 13.90
N TYR A 257 -22.95 -15.62 13.14
CA TYR A 257 -24.23 -14.90 13.05
C TYR A 257 -24.96 -14.82 14.40
N ARG A 258 -24.94 -15.89 15.19
CA ARG A 258 -25.52 -15.89 16.54
C ARG A 258 -24.77 -14.95 17.49
N ALA A 259 -23.45 -14.85 17.35
CA ALA A 259 -22.65 -13.85 18.07
C ALA A 259 -23.04 -12.43 17.67
N VAL A 260 -23.25 -12.15 16.37
CA VAL A 260 -23.76 -10.84 15.91
C VAL A 260 -25.16 -10.54 16.45
N ASP A 261 -26.06 -11.54 16.54
CA ASP A 261 -27.36 -11.36 17.18
C ASP A 261 -27.22 -10.99 18.68
N ALA A 262 -26.25 -11.59 19.37
CA ALA A 262 -25.93 -11.24 20.76
C ALA A 262 -25.37 -9.80 20.87
N VAL A 263 -24.49 -9.38 19.96
CA VAL A 263 -24.01 -7.99 19.87
C VAL A 263 -25.19 -7.03 19.70
N LEU A 264 -26.07 -7.25 18.71
CA LEU A 264 -27.23 -6.39 18.45
C LEU A 264 -28.19 -6.32 19.64
N ARG A 265 -28.36 -7.43 20.37
CA ARG A 265 -29.13 -7.46 21.62
C ARG A 265 -28.49 -6.56 22.67
N VAL A 266 -27.18 -6.68 22.92
CA VAL A 266 -26.46 -5.84 23.89
C VAL A 266 -26.51 -4.37 23.49
N LEU A 267 -26.29 -4.02 22.22
CA LEU A 267 -26.43 -2.65 21.73
C LEU A 267 -27.83 -2.08 22.02
N THR A 268 -28.87 -2.91 21.81
CA THR A 268 -30.25 -2.52 22.11
C THR A 268 -30.46 -2.29 23.60
N GLU A 269 -30.02 -3.23 24.45
CA GLU A 269 -30.17 -3.16 25.90
C GLU A 269 -29.41 -1.98 26.50
N GLN A 270 -28.17 -1.75 26.07
CA GLN A 270 -27.28 -0.72 26.60
C GLN A 270 -27.45 0.66 25.96
N SER A 271 -28.28 0.77 24.92
CA SER A 271 -28.77 2.08 24.41
C SER A 271 -29.95 2.65 25.19
N LYS A 272 -30.54 1.89 26.13
CA LYS A 272 -31.67 2.35 26.93
C LYS A 272 -31.20 3.39 27.96
N SER A 273 -31.95 4.47 28.06
CA SER A 273 -31.79 5.48 29.10
C SER A 273 -32.12 4.96 30.49
N THR A 274 -31.56 5.60 31.52
CA THR A 274 -31.80 5.26 32.93
C THR A 274 -33.25 5.51 33.35
N PHE A 275 -33.91 6.52 32.76
CA PHE A 275 -35.32 6.83 33.00
C PHE A 275 -36.11 6.75 31.69
N ASP A 276 -37.37 6.31 31.80
CA ASP A 276 -38.28 6.30 30.67
C ASP A 276 -38.60 7.73 30.21
N PRO A 277 -38.41 8.10 28.92
CA PRO A 277 -38.64 9.46 28.45
C PRO A 277 -40.11 9.90 28.50
N LYS A 278 -41.06 8.96 28.59
CA LYS A 278 -42.50 9.24 28.65
C LYS A 278 -43.03 9.26 30.07
N THR A 279 -42.62 8.31 30.91
CA THR A 279 -43.16 8.16 32.28
C THR A 279 -42.25 8.74 33.36
N GLY A 280 -40.95 8.92 33.08
CA GLY A 280 -39.93 9.33 34.06
C GLY A 280 -39.55 8.21 35.03
N GLU A 281 -40.10 7.01 34.90
CA GLU A 281 -39.82 5.89 35.79
C GLU A 281 -38.40 5.34 35.57
N PHE A 282 -37.78 4.87 36.65
CA PHE A 282 -36.48 4.21 36.58
C PHE A 282 -36.58 2.91 35.77
N ARG A 283 -35.75 2.80 34.75
CA ARG A 283 -35.58 1.59 33.94
C ARG A 283 -34.38 0.82 34.47
N ARG A 284 -34.62 -0.40 34.95
CA ARG A 284 -33.54 -1.30 35.36
C ARG A 284 -32.62 -1.57 34.17
N ASN A 285 -31.32 -1.34 34.35
CA ASN A 285 -30.32 -1.74 33.36
C ASN A 285 -30.18 -3.27 33.35
N GLU A 286 -30.03 -3.86 32.17
CA GLU A 286 -29.87 -5.31 32.04
C GLU A 286 -28.55 -5.76 32.64
N TYR A 287 -27.47 -5.00 32.39
CA TYR A 287 -26.17 -5.25 32.98
C TYR A 287 -25.97 -4.50 34.30
N THR A 288 -25.51 -5.20 35.33
CA THR A 288 -24.99 -4.58 36.56
C THR A 288 -23.74 -5.28 37.02
N PHE A 289 -22.79 -4.52 37.57
CA PHE A 289 -21.53 -5.06 38.12
C PHE A 289 -21.14 -4.35 39.40
N SER A 290 -20.83 -5.12 40.43
CA SER A 290 -20.18 -4.59 41.64
C SER A 290 -19.11 -5.53 42.14
N ARG A 291 -17.93 -4.99 42.42
CA ARG A 291 -16.81 -5.68 43.06
C ARG A 291 -16.58 -5.11 44.45
N ARG A 292 -16.19 -5.97 45.40
CA ARG A 292 -15.72 -5.52 46.71
C ARG A 292 -14.26 -5.06 46.61
N THR A 293 -14.05 -3.76 46.53
CA THR A 293 -12.74 -3.13 46.30
C THR A 293 -12.66 -1.77 46.99
N ASP A 294 -11.45 -1.29 47.27
CA ASP A 294 -11.16 0.08 47.72
C ASP A 294 -10.70 0.99 46.57
N THR A 295 -10.59 0.45 45.35
CA THR A 295 -10.24 1.18 44.14
C THR A 295 -11.51 1.62 43.40
N GLY A 296 -11.72 2.94 43.30
CA GLY A 296 -12.97 3.50 42.77
C GLY A 296 -13.25 3.19 41.29
N THR A 297 -12.23 2.83 40.51
CA THR A 297 -12.38 2.44 39.10
C THR A 297 -12.73 0.97 38.92
N GLU A 298 -12.65 0.14 39.96
CA GLU A 298 -12.85 -1.30 39.89
C GLU A 298 -14.31 -1.73 40.18
N THR A 299 -15.24 -0.79 40.30
CA THR A 299 -16.67 -1.06 40.61
C THR A 299 -17.57 0.05 40.09
N LEU A 300 -18.88 -0.23 39.91
CA LEU A 300 -19.83 0.77 39.41
C LEU A 300 -20.68 1.38 40.52
N ASN A 301 -20.96 2.68 40.38
CA ASN A 301 -21.88 3.41 41.25
C ASN A 301 -23.31 2.84 41.24
N LEU A 302 -24.13 3.30 42.19
CA LEU A 302 -25.57 3.01 42.24
C LEU A 302 -25.88 1.49 42.29
N ARG A 303 -25.17 0.77 43.17
CA ARG A 303 -25.29 -0.69 43.34
C ARG A 303 -25.05 -1.46 42.03
N GLY A 304 -24.04 -1.02 41.29
CA GLY A 304 -23.56 -1.71 40.10
C GLY A 304 -24.20 -1.28 38.78
N VAL A 305 -25.06 -0.26 38.77
CA VAL A 305 -25.70 0.23 37.54
C VAL A 305 -24.79 1.21 36.77
N GLY A 306 -23.92 1.93 37.47
CA GLY A 306 -23.20 3.08 36.94
C GLY A 306 -24.04 4.36 36.95
N ASN A 307 -23.44 5.49 36.57
CA ASN A 307 -24.12 6.79 36.62
C ASN A 307 -25.30 6.87 35.62
N PRO A 308 -26.31 7.73 35.90
CA PRO A 308 -27.49 7.87 35.04
C PRO A 308 -27.15 8.38 33.63
N LEU A 309 -27.84 7.84 32.63
CA LEU A 309 -27.71 8.21 31.22
C LEU A 309 -29.04 8.70 30.66
N ASN A 310 -28.99 9.80 29.92
CA ASN A 310 -30.18 10.42 29.31
C ASN A 310 -30.66 9.63 28.08
N TRP A 311 -31.90 9.90 27.66
CA TRP A 311 -32.47 9.35 26.43
C TRP A 311 -32.14 10.18 25.20
N GLY A 312 -32.41 9.62 24.01
CA GLY A 312 -32.36 10.37 22.76
C GLY A 312 -30.96 10.59 22.18
N THR A 313 -29.91 10.01 22.78
CA THR A 313 -28.53 10.29 22.37
C THR A 313 -28.03 9.47 21.17
N GLY A 314 -28.70 8.36 20.85
CA GLY A 314 -28.21 7.39 19.87
C GLY A 314 -27.03 6.53 20.35
N LEU A 315 -26.33 6.96 21.40
CA LEU A 315 -25.15 6.30 21.99
C LEU A 315 -25.51 5.05 22.79
N VAL A 316 -24.50 4.20 23.00
CA VAL A 316 -24.57 2.95 23.76
C VAL A 316 -23.65 3.05 24.98
N ARG A 317 -24.14 2.62 26.14
CA ARG A 317 -23.37 2.57 27.39
C ARG A 317 -22.14 1.69 27.19
N SER A 318 -21.01 2.09 27.77
CA SER A 318 -19.90 1.21 28.14
C SER A 318 -19.75 1.32 29.65
N ALA A 319 -19.78 0.20 30.38
CA ALA A 319 -19.63 0.27 31.83
C ALA A 319 -18.18 0.54 32.21
N PHE A 320 -17.25 -0.13 31.52
CA PHE A 320 -15.81 0.00 31.68
C PHE A 320 -15.17 0.49 30.36
N ARG A 321 -13.93 0.97 30.48
CA ARG A 321 -13.04 1.43 29.41
C ARG A 321 -12.13 0.28 28.95
N PRO A 322 -11.37 0.44 27.85
CA PRO A 322 -10.37 -0.54 27.45
C PRO A 322 -9.16 -0.65 28.40
N SER A 323 -9.10 0.16 29.47
CA SER A 323 -8.19 0.00 30.61
C SER A 323 -8.75 -0.91 31.71
N ASP A 324 -9.93 -1.51 31.48
CA ASP A 324 -10.74 -2.24 32.47
C ASP A 324 -11.21 -1.36 33.66
N ASP A 325 -11.04 -0.03 33.59
CA ASP A 325 -11.54 0.93 34.58
C ASP A 325 -12.98 1.36 34.29
N ALA A 326 -13.78 1.56 35.34
CA ALA A 326 -15.14 2.07 35.24
C ALA A 326 -15.18 3.44 34.56
N THR A 327 -16.14 3.61 33.64
CA THR A 327 -16.47 4.91 33.08
C THR A 327 -17.05 5.84 34.15
N ILE A 328 -16.82 7.15 34.00
CA ILE A 328 -17.41 8.14 34.89
C ILE A 328 -18.82 8.48 34.39
N LEU A 329 -18.99 8.85 33.12
CA LEU A 329 -20.31 9.27 32.61
C LEU A 329 -21.09 8.16 31.90
N GLY A 330 -20.46 7.13 31.35
CA GLY A 330 -21.13 5.93 30.84
C GLY A 330 -21.34 5.89 29.31
N PHE A 331 -21.50 7.03 28.61
CA PHE A 331 -21.34 7.04 27.15
C PHE A 331 -19.89 7.33 26.80
N PHE A 332 -19.13 6.26 26.63
CA PHE A 332 -17.72 6.32 26.27
C PHE A 332 -17.54 6.55 24.76
N ILE A 333 -17.03 7.74 24.39
CA ILE A 333 -17.05 8.22 23.00
C ILE A 333 -16.14 7.38 22.08
N PRO A 334 -14.86 7.09 22.43
CA PRO A 334 -14.01 6.22 21.61
C PRO A 334 -14.62 4.86 21.25
N ALA A 335 -15.24 4.14 22.20
CA ALA A 335 -15.85 2.85 21.90
C ALA A 335 -17.13 2.97 21.05
N ASN A 336 -17.93 4.03 21.24
CA ASN A 336 -19.07 4.30 20.36
C ASN A 336 -18.62 4.62 18.93
N ALA A 337 -17.52 5.38 18.79
CA ALA A 337 -16.89 5.66 17.51
C ALA A 337 -16.37 4.37 16.85
N GLN A 338 -15.61 3.55 17.58
CA GLN A 338 -15.11 2.25 17.08
C GLN A 338 -16.26 1.34 16.64
N MET A 339 -17.27 1.14 17.49
CA MET A 339 -18.42 0.30 17.17
C MET A 339 -19.15 0.81 15.92
N SER A 340 -19.30 2.12 15.75
CA SER A 340 -19.90 2.69 14.53
C SER A 340 -19.14 2.30 13.26
N VAL A 341 -17.81 2.29 13.31
CA VAL A 341 -16.95 1.92 12.17
C VAL A 341 -17.02 0.42 11.91
N GLU A 342 -16.92 -0.41 12.94
CA GLU A 342 -16.86 -1.86 12.76
C GLU A 342 -18.22 -2.45 12.32
N LEU A 343 -19.33 -1.86 12.77
CA LEU A 343 -20.65 -2.18 12.23
C LEU A 343 -20.79 -1.79 10.75
N LYS A 344 -20.21 -0.65 10.34
CA LYS A 344 -20.21 -0.21 8.93
C LYS A 344 -19.39 -1.14 8.05
N ARG A 345 -18.25 -1.60 8.54
CA ARG A 345 -17.39 -2.57 7.83
C ARG A 345 -18.10 -3.92 7.71
N ALA A 346 -18.63 -4.43 8.82
CA ALA A 346 -19.38 -5.68 8.83
C ALA A 346 -20.65 -5.62 7.98
N SER A 347 -21.37 -4.48 7.93
CA SER A 347 -22.55 -4.32 7.07
C SER A 347 -22.21 -4.50 5.59
N LYS A 348 -21.08 -3.96 5.13
CA LYS A 348 -20.59 -4.13 3.75
C LYS A 348 -20.24 -5.59 3.43
N ILE A 349 -19.57 -6.28 4.34
CA ILE A 349 -19.22 -7.70 4.18
C ILE A 349 -20.49 -8.55 4.09
N LEU A 350 -21.47 -8.30 4.97
CA LEU A 350 -22.74 -9.00 4.94
C LEU A 350 -23.57 -8.73 3.68
N ALA A 351 -23.53 -7.50 3.15
CA ALA A 351 -24.16 -7.19 1.87
C ALA A 351 -23.54 -8.01 0.74
N ALA A 352 -22.20 -8.07 0.69
CA ALA A 352 -21.47 -8.88 -0.28
C ALA A 352 -21.76 -10.38 -0.15
N ALA A 353 -21.97 -10.87 1.08
CA ALA A 353 -22.37 -12.26 1.37
C ALA A 353 -23.88 -12.54 1.19
N GLY A 354 -24.66 -11.58 0.67
CA GLY A 354 -26.10 -11.75 0.41
C GLY A 354 -27.00 -11.71 1.66
N LYS A 355 -26.50 -11.29 2.82
CA LYS A 355 -27.26 -11.14 4.08
C LYS A 355 -27.85 -9.74 4.21
N THR A 356 -28.64 -9.33 3.23
CA THR A 356 -29.12 -7.95 3.07
C THR A 356 -29.89 -7.41 4.27
N THR A 357 -30.78 -8.20 4.90
CA THR A 357 -31.54 -7.77 6.08
C THR A 357 -30.63 -7.47 7.26
N LEU A 358 -29.69 -8.38 7.58
CA LEU A 358 -28.76 -8.17 8.68
C LEU A 358 -27.79 -7.02 8.39
N SER A 359 -27.31 -6.93 7.14
CA SER A 359 -26.50 -5.79 6.67
C SER A 359 -27.20 -4.44 6.93
N GLN A 360 -28.48 -4.31 6.55
CA GLN A 360 -29.24 -3.08 6.79
C GLN A 360 -29.41 -2.76 8.28
N THR A 361 -29.59 -3.79 9.12
CA THR A 361 -29.66 -3.62 10.57
C THR A 361 -28.35 -3.06 11.13
N LEU A 362 -27.19 -3.61 10.73
CA LEU A 362 -25.87 -3.15 11.17
C LEU A 362 -25.58 -1.73 10.66
N GLU A 363 -25.95 -1.44 9.41
CA GLU A 363 -25.82 -0.11 8.81
C GLU A 363 -26.63 0.95 9.58
N THR A 364 -27.84 0.61 10.00
CA THR A 364 -28.71 1.49 10.78
C THR A 364 -28.09 1.78 12.15
N TRP A 365 -27.56 0.76 12.83
CA TRP A 365 -26.85 0.95 14.09
C TRP A 365 -25.58 1.77 13.94
N SER A 366 -24.79 1.52 12.90
CA SER A 366 -23.59 2.29 12.57
C SER A 366 -23.90 3.78 12.42
N THR A 367 -24.91 4.10 11.60
CA THR A 367 -25.33 5.49 11.34
C THR A 367 -25.78 6.17 12.63
N LYS A 368 -26.65 5.50 13.41
CA LYS A 368 -27.16 6.01 14.70
C LYS A 368 -26.04 6.32 15.69
N LEU A 369 -25.05 5.43 15.82
CA LEU A 369 -23.91 5.64 16.72
C LEU A 369 -23.01 6.78 16.25
N ARG A 370 -22.73 6.84 14.94
CA ARG A 370 -21.90 7.91 14.36
C ARG A 370 -22.54 9.27 14.57
N GLU A 371 -23.84 9.39 14.30
CA GLU A 371 -24.61 10.62 14.54
C GLU A 371 -24.60 10.98 16.03
N GLY A 372 -24.84 10.01 16.92
CA GLY A 372 -24.77 10.23 18.37
C GLY A 372 -23.41 10.73 18.86
N VAL A 373 -22.30 10.20 18.31
CA VAL A 373 -20.95 10.67 18.64
C VAL A 373 -20.74 12.11 18.16
N LEU A 374 -21.16 12.45 16.95
CA LEU A 374 -20.99 13.79 16.41
C LEU A 374 -21.88 14.83 17.13
N GLU A 375 -23.10 14.46 17.50
CA GLU A 375 -24.05 15.34 18.17
C GLU A 375 -23.70 15.58 19.65
N HIS A 376 -23.38 14.50 20.38
CA HIS A 376 -23.20 14.59 21.83
C HIS A 376 -21.75 14.48 22.28
N GLY A 377 -20.88 13.86 21.48
CA GLY A 377 -19.47 13.70 21.80
C GLY A 377 -18.61 14.92 21.46
N VAL A 378 -19.08 15.84 20.62
CA VAL A 378 -18.36 17.09 20.30
C VAL A 378 -18.77 18.20 21.24
N VAL A 379 -17.81 18.82 21.93
CA VAL A 379 -18.06 19.89 22.90
C VAL A 379 -17.10 21.06 22.71
N LYS A 380 -17.53 22.26 23.15
CA LYS A 380 -16.73 23.48 23.04
C LYS A 380 -15.74 23.60 24.21
N HIS A 381 -14.46 23.37 23.97
CA HIS A 381 -13.38 23.66 24.91
C HIS A 381 -12.94 25.13 24.81
N LYS A 382 -12.75 25.80 25.96
CA LYS A 382 -12.38 27.22 26.06
C LYS A 382 -11.08 27.60 25.31
N LYS A 383 -10.02 26.79 25.45
CA LYS A 383 -8.71 26.96 24.79
C LYS A 383 -8.65 26.41 23.36
N TYR A 384 -9.16 25.19 23.12
CA TYR A 384 -8.90 24.44 21.88
C TYR A 384 -10.03 24.50 20.85
N GLY A 385 -11.17 25.10 21.15
CA GLY A 385 -12.32 25.11 20.23
C GLY A 385 -13.15 23.85 20.35
N ASP A 386 -13.72 23.37 19.25
CA ASP A 386 -14.52 22.14 19.24
C ASP A 386 -13.59 20.93 19.37
N VAL A 387 -13.86 20.07 20.35
CA VAL A 387 -13.09 18.86 20.66
C VAL A 387 -14.04 17.69 20.92
N PHE A 388 -13.56 16.46 20.75
CA PHE A 388 -14.27 15.29 21.24
C PHE A 388 -14.09 15.16 22.77
N ALA A 389 -15.19 14.97 23.48
CA ALA A 389 -15.18 14.55 24.87
C ALA A 389 -14.84 13.06 24.96
N TYR A 390 -14.21 12.65 26.06
CA TYR A 390 -13.87 11.26 26.33
C TYR A 390 -15.11 10.46 26.71
N GLU A 391 -15.95 11.05 27.57
CA GLU A 391 -17.21 10.48 28.02
C GLU A 391 -18.27 11.57 28.16
N VAL A 392 -19.53 11.19 27.95
CA VAL A 392 -20.70 12.05 28.13
C VAL A 392 -21.85 11.30 28.81
N ASP A 393 -22.86 12.01 29.32
CA ASP A 393 -24.04 11.41 29.97
C ASP A 393 -25.36 11.65 29.21
N GLY A 394 -25.36 12.53 28.21
CA GLY A 394 -26.54 12.99 27.48
C GLY A 394 -27.39 14.03 28.22
N TYR A 395 -27.06 14.40 29.46
CA TYR A 395 -27.65 15.54 30.18
C TYR A 395 -26.88 16.85 29.94
N GLY A 396 -25.69 16.75 29.37
CA GLY A 396 -24.82 17.88 29.03
C GLY A 396 -23.48 17.87 29.77
N SER A 397 -23.22 16.85 30.60
CA SER A 397 -21.92 16.67 31.22
C SER A 397 -20.96 16.01 30.22
N SER A 398 -19.69 16.42 30.28
CA SER A 398 -18.62 15.88 29.44
C SER A 398 -17.32 15.79 30.22
N ILE A 399 -16.58 14.69 30.07
CA ILE A 399 -15.22 14.54 30.57
C ILE A 399 -14.23 14.84 29.45
N LEU A 400 -13.28 15.74 29.71
CA LEU A 400 -12.21 16.13 28.78
C LEU A 400 -10.89 15.54 29.28
N MET A 401 -10.49 14.42 28.68
CA MET A 401 -9.26 13.69 28.95
C MET A 401 -8.98 12.74 27.78
N ASP A 402 -7.91 11.97 27.84
CA ASP A 402 -7.80 10.71 27.11
C ASP A 402 -7.04 9.70 27.97
N ASP A 403 -7.19 8.43 27.63
CA ASP A 403 -6.49 7.30 28.23
C ASP A 403 -5.56 6.66 27.19
N ALA A 404 -4.53 5.96 27.65
CA ALA A 404 -3.58 5.29 26.76
C ALA A 404 -4.18 4.12 25.97
N ASN A 405 -5.18 3.43 26.54
CA ASN A 405 -5.71 2.20 25.97
C ASN A 405 -6.53 2.44 24.71
N TYR A 406 -6.27 1.65 23.66
CA TYR A 406 -7.04 1.70 22.41
C TYR A 406 -8.34 0.86 22.54
N PRO A 407 -9.52 1.39 22.15
CA PRO A 407 -9.76 2.67 21.47
C PRO A 407 -9.64 3.90 22.38
N SER A 408 -8.97 4.94 21.87
CA SER A 408 -8.81 6.24 22.54
C SER A 408 -9.22 7.39 21.61
N LEU A 409 -9.35 8.61 22.14
CA LEU A 409 -9.62 9.78 21.31
C LEU A 409 -8.45 10.07 20.36
N LEU A 410 -7.20 9.89 20.83
CA LEU A 410 -6.01 10.03 19.98
C LEU A 410 -6.04 9.06 18.78
N ALA A 411 -6.68 7.90 18.94
CA ALA A 411 -6.79 6.85 17.92
C ALA A 411 -7.98 6.99 16.95
N LEU A 412 -8.81 8.05 17.03
CA LEU A 412 -9.99 8.20 16.15
C LEU A 412 -9.69 8.04 14.64
N PRO A 413 -8.59 8.61 14.09
CA PRO A 413 -8.24 8.38 12.70
C PRO A 413 -7.74 6.98 12.42
N LEU A 414 -7.01 6.40 13.38
CA LEU A 414 -6.49 5.04 13.28
C LEU A 414 -7.61 3.99 13.19
N MET A 415 -8.73 4.27 13.84
CA MET A 415 -9.95 3.45 13.79
C MET A 415 -10.75 3.66 12.51
N GLY A 416 -10.45 4.70 11.70
CA GLY A 416 -11.24 5.08 10.53
C GLY A 416 -12.52 5.85 10.86
N PHE A 417 -12.62 6.48 12.04
CA PHE A 417 -13.81 7.26 12.42
C PHE A 417 -13.82 8.65 11.75
N CYS A 418 -12.67 9.32 11.72
CA CYS A 418 -12.46 10.60 11.05
C CYS A 418 -11.10 10.63 10.34
N GLU A 419 -10.88 11.60 9.49
CA GLU A 419 -9.56 11.81 8.87
C GLU A 419 -8.58 12.41 9.89
N ALA A 420 -7.29 12.12 9.75
CA ALA A 420 -6.26 12.73 10.60
C ALA A 420 -6.25 14.27 10.48
N SER A 421 -6.70 14.82 9.35
CA SER A 421 -6.83 16.26 9.12
C SER A 421 -8.14 16.88 9.65
N ASP A 422 -9.04 16.09 10.24
CA ASP A 422 -10.30 16.62 10.78
C ASP A 422 -10.03 17.73 11.82
N PRO A 423 -10.64 18.92 11.69
CA PRO A 423 -10.33 20.05 12.57
C PRO A 423 -10.71 19.81 14.03
N ILE A 424 -11.79 19.07 14.30
CA ILE A 424 -12.21 18.71 15.66
C ILE A 424 -11.20 17.70 16.22
N TYR A 425 -10.79 16.71 15.43
CA TYR A 425 -9.73 15.78 15.84
C TYR A 425 -8.42 16.51 16.12
N GLN A 426 -7.98 17.43 15.26
CA GLN A 426 -6.74 18.18 15.45
C GLN A 426 -6.78 19.07 16.70
N ASN A 427 -7.92 19.69 17.00
CA ASN A 427 -8.12 20.40 18.27
C ASN A 427 -8.07 19.45 19.47
N THR A 428 -8.69 18.28 19.33
CA THR A 428 -8.68 17.22 20.34
C THR A 428 -7.24 16.75 20.57
N ARG A 429 -6.51 16.32 19.54
CA ARG A 429 -5.10 15.92 19.61
C ARG A 429 -4.23 16.96 20.34
N LYS A 430 -4.38 18.24 20.00
CA LYS A 430 -3.66 19.33 20.70
C LYS A 430 -4.03 19.42 22.18
N MET A 431 -5.30 19.25 22.53
CA MET A 431 -5.75 19.19 23.92
C MET A 431 -5.15 17.98 24.65
N LEU A 432 -5.12 16.82 24.00
CA LEU A 432 -4.68 15.56 24.60
C LEU A 432 -3.18 15.48 24.87
N LEU A 433 -2.38 16.18 24.06
CA LEU A 433 -0.92 16.24 24.15
C LEU A 433 -0.43 17.52 24.86
N ASP A 434 -1.30 18.18 25.62
CA ASP A 434 -0.99 19.36 26.44
C ASP A 434 -1.35 19.08 27.90
N LYS A 435 -0.41 19.32 28.82
CA LYS A 435 -0.60 19.14 30.28
C LYS A 435 -1.79 19.91 30.84
N GLY A 436 -2.15 21.05 30.24
CA GLY A 436 -3.30 21.86 30.62
C GLY A 436 -4.61 21.42 29.96
N GLY A 437 -4.57 20.48 29.00
CA GLY A 437 -5.74 19.95 28.30
C GLY A 437 -6.12 18.53 28.71
N ASN A 438 -5.16 17.67 29.08
CA ASN A 438 -5.43 16.30 29.51
C ASN A 438 -4.78 16.00 30.87
N PRO A 439 -5.58 15.64 31.91
CA PRO A 439 -5.04 15.33 33.24
C PRO A 439 -4.13 14.09 33.27
N TYR A 440 -4.19 13.23 32.25
CA TYR A 440 -3.36 12.04 32.12
C TYR A 440 -2.26 12.18 31.07
N TYR A 441 -2.03 13.39 30.52
CA TYR A 441 -0.80 13.65 29.76
C TYR A 441 0.34 13.96 30.73
N LEU A 442 1.20 12.97 30.94
CA LEU A 442 2.27 13.00 31.93
C LEU A 442 3.59 13.27 31.24
N GLU A 443 4.43 14.11 31.86
CA GLU A 443 5.78 14.38 31.39
C GLU A 443 6.66 14.66 32.60
N GLY A 444 7.71 13.87 32.72
CA GLY A 444 8.75 13.98 33.73
C GLY A 444 10.13 13.98 33.08
N LYS A 445 11.19 13.83 33.90
CA LYS A 445 12.58 13.93 33.41
C LYS A 445 13.00 12.80 32.48
N ALA A 446 12.35 11.65 32.55
CA ALA A 446 12.81 10.42 31.92
C ALA A 446 11.89 9.93 30.80
N PHE A 447 10.59 10.29 30.84
CA PHE A 447 9.60 9.83 29.87
C PHE A 447 8.42 10.81 29.79
N LYS A 448 7.61 10.70 28.73
CA LYS A 448 6.35 11.43 28.57
C LYS A 448 5.34 10.61 27.76
N GLY A 449 4.06 10.92 27.90
CA GLY A 449 2.98 10.30 27.15
C GLY A 449 1.65 10.37 27.89
N ILE A 450 0.62 9.75 27.33
CA ILE A 450 -0.68 9.60 28.00
C ILE A 450 -0.62 8.36 28.89
N GLY A 451 -1.11 8.50 30.12
CA GLY A 451 -1.33 7.40 31.06
C GLY A 451 -2.81 7.10 31.23
N GLY A 452 -3.23 6.92 32.47
CA GLY A 452 -4.62 6.65 32.83
C GLY A 452 -4.77 6.48 34.34
N PRO A 453 -6.00 6.43 34.85
CA PRO A 453 -6.24 6.18 36.28
C PRO A 453 -5.82 4.76 36.72
N HIS A 454 -5.73 3.80 35.79
CA HIS A 454 -5.40 2.40 36.07
C HIS A 454 -4.14 2.21 36.92
N ILE A 455 -3.03 2.85 36.50
CA ILE A 455 -1.75 2.80 37.23
C ILE A 455 -1.54 4.06 38.08
N GLY A 456 -2.07 5.21 37.61
CA GLY A 456 -2.06 6.47 38.34
C GLY A 456 -1.21 7.57 37.71
N LEU A 457 -0.96 8.62 38.50
CA LEU A 457 -0.57 9.95 38.00
C LEU A 457 0.94 10.10 37.68
N ARG A 458 1.70 9.01 37.68
CA ARG A 458 3.15 9.02 37.38
C ARG A 458 3.54 8.12 36.21
N ASN A 459 2.61 7.32 35.69
CA ASN A 459 2.92 6.26 34.76
C ASN A 459 2.29 6.55 33.40
N ALA A 460 3.13 6.92 32.42
CA ALA A 460 2.71 7.06 31.03
C ALA A 460 2.94 5.75 30.28
N TRP A 461 2.09 5.48 29.29
CA TRP A 461 2.09 4.20 28.61
C TRP A 461 2.76 4.34 27.24
N PRO A 462 3.74 3.47 26.90
CA PRO A 462 4.36 3.44 25.57
C PRO A 462 3.34 3.31 24.43
N MET A 463 2.22 2.61 24.67
CA MET A 463 1.10 2.51 23.73
C MET A 463 0.59 3.87 23.25
N SER A 464 0.49 4.86 24.14
CA SER A 464 0.03 6.20 23.75
C SER A 464 0.96 6.87 22.74
N LEU A 465 2.28 6.68 22.89
CA LEU A 465 3.28 7.20 21.95
C LEU A 465 3.25 6.47 20.62
N LEU A 466 2.98 5.16 20.63
CA LEU A 466 2.80 4.39 19.39
C LEU A 466 1.55 4.86 18.62
N VAL A 467 0.45 5.14 19.32
CA VAL A 467 -0.75 5.73 18.71
C VAL A 467 -0.45 7.14 18.22
N GLN A 468 0.26 7.96 19.01
CA GLN A 468 0.67 9.32 18.65
C GLN A 468 1.48 9.34 17.36
N ALA A 469 2.51 8.48 17.26
CA ALA A 469 3.34 8.32 16.06
C ALA A 469 2.51 7.89 14.85
N ARG A 470 1.60 6.92 15.01
CA ARG A 470 0.75 6.40 13.92
C ARG A 470 -0.36 7.34 13.47
N THR A 471 -0.54 8.45 14.17
CA THR A 471 -1.54 9.48 13.85
C THR A 471 -0.89 10.84 13.60
N SER A 472 0.42 10.85 13.34
CA SER A 472 1.22 12.03 12.96
C SER A 472 1.70 11.91 11.52
N ASP A 473 1.83 13.05 10.86
CA ASP A 473 2.51 13.25 9.58
C ASP A 473 3.83 14.05 9.75
N ASN A 474 4.27 14.25 10.99
CA ASN A 474 5.49 14.96 11.34
C ASN A 474 6.61 13.97 11.71
N ASP A 475 7.62 13.87 10.86
CA ASP A 475 8.73 12.91 11.04
C ASP A 475 9.51 13.13 12.34
N GLU A 476 9.66 14.38 12.81
CA GLU A 476 10.31 14.68 14.08
C GLU A 476 9.50 14.17 15.28
N GLU A 477 8.18 14.34 15.28
CA GLU A 477 7.27 13.81 16.30
C GLU A 477 7.28 12.28 16.30
N ILE A 478 7.19 11.68 15.11
CA ILE A 478 7.25 10.22 14.94
C ILE A 478 8.55 9.69 15.53
N LYS A 479 9.68 10.28 15.15
CA LYS A 479 10.99 9.88 15.64
C LYS A 479 11.10 10.03 17.16
N GLU A 480 10.64 11.16 17.72
CA GLU A 480 10.66 11.37 19.18
C GLU A 480 9.85 10.29 19.91
N CYS A 481 8.66 9.96 19.42
CA CYS A 481 7.82 8.91 19.99
C CYS A 481 8.52 7.54 19.96
N ILE A 482 9.09 7.16 18.81
CA ILE A 482 9.80 5.88 18.66
C ILE A 482 11.06 5.85 19.54
N ASP A 483 11.83 6.94 19.60
CA ASP A 483 13.03 7.04 20.44
C ASP A 483 12.67 6.89 21.92
N LEU A 484 11.58 7.50 22.39
CA LEU A 484 11.08 7.33 23.77
C LEU A 484 10.74 5.86 24.04
N VAL A 485 9.92 5.23 23.19
CA VAL A 485 9.55 3.81 23.35
C VAL A 485 10.78 2.91 23.36
N LEU A 486 11.73 3.13 22.44
CA LEU A 486 12.98 2.36 22.38
C LEU A 486 13.84 2.57 23.64
N ASN A 487 13.88 3.79 24.18
CA ASN A 487 14.63 4.11 25.38
C ASN A 487 14.05 3.44 26.64
N SER A 488 12.72 3.26 26.70
CA SER A 488 12.05 2.64 27.85
C SER A 488 11.99 1.12 27.78
N ALA A 489 12.15 0.52 26.60
CA ALA A 489 12.20 -0.92 26.35
C ALA A 489 13.53 -1.57 26.80
N LYS A 490 14.02 -1.29 28.02
CA LYS A 490 15.32 -1.77 28.54
C LYS A 490 15.44 -3.29 28.57
N LEU A 491 14.32 -4.00 28.65
CA LEU A 491 14.28 -5.47 28.58
C LEU A 491 14.08 -5.99 27.17
N GLY A 492 14.12 -5.16 26.13
CA GLY A 492 13.95 -5.57 24.74
C GLY A 492 12.50 -5.88 24.34
N LEU A 493 11.52 -5.51 25.18
CA LEU A 493 10.08 -5.59 24.93
C LEU A 493 9.41 -4.29 25.37
N VAL A 494 8.19 -4.05 24.87
CA VAL A 494 7.37 -2.90 25.26
C VAL A 494 6.57 -3.24 26.51
N HIS A 495 6.68 -2.38 27.53
CA HIS A 495 5.96 -2.52 28.79
C HIS A 495 4.59 -1.84 28.74
N GLU A 496 3.74 -2.13 29.73
CA GLU A 496 2.44 -1.48 29.89
C GLU A 496 2.59 0.01 30.20
N SER A 497 3.31 0.35 31.28
CA SER A 497 3.52 1.73 31.71
C SER A 497 4.94 1.97 32.21
N ILE A 498 5.38 3.23 32.16
CA ILE A 498 6.72 3.71 32.58
C ILE A 498 6.55 4.89 33.53
N ASP A 499 7.24 4.89 34.67
CA ASP A 499 7.29 6.07 35.55
C ASP A 499 8.04 7.22 34.85
N VAL A 500 7.39 8.37 34.73
CA VAL A 500 7.91 9.52 33.95
C VAL A 500 9.17 10.17 34.55
N GLU A 501 9.47 9.93 35.83
CA GLU A 501 10.70 10.38 36.48
C GLU A 501 11.81 9.31 36.47
N HIS A 502 11.43 8.03 36.37
CA HIS A 502 12.34 6.89 36.50
C HIS A 502 12.08 5.82 35.45
N ILE A 503 12.73 5.92 34.29
CA ILE A 503 12.53 5.03 33.12
C ILE A 503 12.72 3.51 33.40
N THR A 504 13.40 3.13 34.49
CA THR A 504 13.59 1.73 34.89
C THR A 504 12.44 1.18 35.73
N GLN A 505 11.52 2.03 36.20
CA GLN A 505 10.30 1.61 36.89
C GLN A 505 9.18 1.49 35.86
N TYR A 506 8.67 0.28 35.69
CA TYR A 506 7.65 -0.06 34.71
C TYR A 506 6.67 -1.10 35.28
N THR A 507 5.53 -1.27 34.62
CA THR A 507 4.57 -2.35 34.90
C THR A 507 4.52 -3.32 33.73
N ARG A 508 4.30 -4.61 34.03
CA ARG A 508 4.23 -5.76 33.09
C ARG A 508 5.41 -5.87 32.12
N SER A 509 6.36 -6.76 32.42
CA SER A 509 7.48 -7.10 31.53
C SER A 509 7.05 -7.84 30.26
N TRP A 510 5.85 -8.45 30.27
CA TRP A 510 5.30 -9.21 29.15
C TRP A 510 3.88 -8.74 28.83
N PHE A 511 3.78 -7.81 27.87
CA PHE A 511 2.50 -7.34 27.36
C PHE A 511 2.44 -7.46 25.84
N ALA A 512 1.91 -8.58 25.35
CA ALA A 512 1.98 -8.94 23.94
C ALA A 512 1.19 -7.99 23.03
N TRP A 513 0.12 -7.36 23.52
CA TRP A 513 -0.60 -6.33 22.78
C TRP A 513 0.27 -5.11 22.48
N ALA A 514 0.97 -4.57 23.47
CA ALA A 514 1.89 -3.44 23.28
C ALA A 514 3.01 -3.79 22.28
N ASN A 515 3.53 -5.02 22.34
CA ASN A 515 4.51 -5.54 21.38
C ASN A 515 3.95 -5.63 19.94
N GLY A 516 2.71 -6.09 19.78
CA GLY A 516 2.05 -6.15 18.47
C GLY A 516 1.83 -4.77 17.85
N MET A 517 1.47 -3.76 18.66
CA MET A 517 1.30 -2.38 18.15
C MET A 517 2.62 -1.72 17.74
N ALA A 518 3.73 -2.04 18.38
CA ALA A 518 5.05 -1.49 18.06
C ALA A 518 5.60 -1.96 16.71
N THR A 519 4.99 -2.98 16.12
CA THR A 519 5.54 -3.71 14.97
C THR A 519 4.64 -3.73 13.73
N LYS A 520 3.49 -3.04 13.77
CA LYS A 520 2.67 -2.82 12.58
C LYS A 520 3.40 -1.86 11.62
N PRO A 521 3.73 -2.27 10.37
CA PRO A 521 4.45 -1.41 9.42
C PRO A 521 3.68 -0.11 9.14
N THR A 522 4.39 1.02 9.11
CA THR A 522 3.89 2.28 8.57
C THR A 522 3.92 2.21 7.03
N HIS A 523 2.73 2.24 6.42
CA HIS A 523 2.41 2.45 5.00
C HIS A 523 3.35 1.88 3.91
N ALA A 524 2.97 0.72 3.35
CA ALA A 524 3.30 0.34 1.97
C ALA A 524 2.26 -0.53 1.22
N SER A 525 1.13 -0.94 1.84
CA SER A 525 0.24 -1.95 1.21
C SER A 525 -1.25 -1.64 1.14
N GLU A 526 -1.72 -0.44 1.48
CA GLU A 526 -3.16 -0.12 1.41
C GLU A 526 -3.44 0.76 0.18
N VAL A 527 -3.73 0.12 -0.96
CA VAL A 527 -4.38 0.76 -2.11
C VAL A 527 -5.89 0.63 -1.91
N ALA A 528 -6.60 1.76 -1.94
CA ALA A 528 -8.02 1.87 -1.60
C ALA A 528 -8.93 1.01 -2.50
N SER A 529 -9.86 0.26 -1.89
CA SER A 529 -10.97 -0.40 -2.59
C SER A 529 -12.19 0.52 -2.64
N ASN A 530 -12.78 0.70 -3.83
CA ASN A 530 -14.03 1.48 -4.01
C ASN A 530 -15.27 0.59 -3.69
N PRO A 531 -16.15 1.00 -2.75
CA PRO A 531 -17.22 0.15 -2.21
C PRO A 531 -18.43 -0.16 -3.11
N GLN A 532 -18.48 0.25 -4.39
CA GLN A 532 -19.71 0.12 -5.21
C GLN A 532 -19.86 -1.19 -6.01
N SER A 533 -18.79 -1.92 -6.32
CA SER A 533 -18.86 -3.10 -7.22
C SER A 533 -18.61 -4.44 -6.52
N GLY A 534 -18.14 -4.43 -5.26
CA GLY A 534 -17.77 -5.64 -4.51
C GLY A 534 -16.59 -6.44 -5.10
N LYS A 535 -16.02 -6.00 -6.23
CA LYS A 535 -14.88 -6.65 -6.91
C LYS A 535 -13.59 -5.94 -6.56
N HIS A 536 -12.49 -6.68 -6.41
CA HIS A 536 -11.15 -6.09 -6.33
C HIS A 536 -10.88 -5.23 -7.57
N GLN A 537 -10.28 -4.05 -7.38
CA GLN A 537 -9.99 -3.13 -8.48
C GLN A 537 -8.78 -3.62 -9.26
N ILE A 538 -8.94 -3.88 -10.55
CA ILE A 538 -7.82 -4.19 -11.45
C ILE A 538 -7.53 -2.92 -12.25
N ASN A 539 -6.30 -2.41 -12.13
CA ASN A 539 -5.89 -1.18 -12.81
C ASN A 539 -4.95 -1.47 -13.98
N LEU A 540 -5.54 -1.61 -15.18
CA LEU A 540 -4.80 -1.81 -16.43
C LEU A 540 -4.39 -0.47 -17.10
N ILE A 541 -4.40 0.66 -16.38
CA ILE A 541 -3.97 1.97 -16.90
C ILE A 541 -2.58 2.42 -16.39
N ARG A 542 -2.05 1.86 -15.31
CA ARG A 542 -0.77 2.31 -14.73
C ARG A 542 0.44 1.97 -15.60
N GLY A 543 1.21 2.99 -15.96
CA GLY A 543 2.38 2.87 -16.84
C GLY A 543 3.70 2.63 -16.11
N TRP A 544 3.70 2.00 -14.93
CA TRP A 544 4.88 1.83 -14.07
C TRP A 544 5.22 0.34 -13.91
N PRO A 545 6.47 -0.04 -13.60
CA PRO A 545 6.78 -1.43 -13.27
C PRO A 545 6.00 -1.88 -12.04
N ASN A 546 5.62 -3.16 -12.00
CA ASN A 546 5.09 -3.80 -10.79
C ASN A 546 6.08 -3.59 -9.61
N PRO A 547 5.61 -3.33 -8.38
CA PRO A 547 6.49 -3.13 -7.22
C PRO A 547 7.51 -4.26 -6.99
N GLY A 548 7.15 -5.51 -7.31
CA GLY A 548 8.06 -6.67 -7.23
C GLY A 548 9.18 -6.64 -8.28
N LEU A 549 9.08 -5.80 -9.30
CA LEU A 549 10.09 -5.58 -10.34
C LEU A 549 10.94 -4.33 -10.05
N LEU A 550 10.92 -3.76 -8.84
CA LEU A 550 11.81 -2.66 -8.46
C LEU A 550 13.15 -3.21 -7.91
N PRO A 551 14.32 -2.73 -8.36
CA PRO A 551 15.62 -3.22 -7.93
C PRO A 551 16.09 -2.58 -6.61
N VAL A 552 15.30 -2.75 -5.55
CA VAL A 552 15.56 -2.11 -4.24
C VAL A 552 16.95 -2.46 -3.70
N ASP A 553 17.36 -3.72 -3.82
CA ASP A 553 18.66 -4.19 -3.30
C ASP A 553 19.83 -3.57 -4.05
N LEU A 554 19.75 -3.48 -5.39
CA LEU A 554 20.81 -2.88 -6.21
C LEU A 554 20.94 -1.38 -5.93
N ILE A 555 19.80 -0.66 -5.83
CA ILE A 555 19.80 0.76 -5.50
C ILE A 555 20.39 0.99 -4.10
N SER A 556 20.01 0.17 -3.11
CA SER A 556 20.53 0.25 -1.75
C SER A 556 22.05 0.03 -1.72
N ALA A 557 22.53 -1.00 -2.41
CA ALA A 557 23.96 -1.32 -2.48
C ALA A 557 24.77 -0.22 -3.16
N ALA A 558 24.30 0.31 -4.29
CA ALA A 558 24.94 1.42 -5.00
C ALA A 558 24.94 2.71 -4.15
N ALA A 559 23.84 3.01 -3.45
CA ALA A 559 23.79 4.15 -2.54
C ALA A 559 24.81 4.02 -1.40
N GLN A 560 24.98 2.84 -0.82
CA GLN A 560 25.97 2.58 0.23
C GLN A 560 27.42 2.70 -0.30
N ARG A 561 27.71 2.17 -1.49
CA ARG A 561 29.02 2.34 -2.13
C ARG A 561 29.32 3.81 -2.36
N ASN A 562 28.38 4.55 -2.95
CA ASN A 562 28.57 5.97 -3.24
C ASN A 562 28.75 6.81 -1.98
N LEU A 563 28.00 6.53 -0.91
CA LEU A 563 28.06 7.28 0.35
C LEU A 563 29.25 6.90 1.24
N SER A 564 29.95 5.80 0.95
CA SER A 564 31.13 5.37 1.72
C SER A 564 32.46 5.89 1.17
N ASP A 565 32.49 6.37 -0.09
CA ASP A 565 33.69 6.93 -0.72
C ASP A 565 33.59 8.47 -0.86
N PRO A 566 34.43 9.25 -0.15
CA PRO A 566 34.48 10.71 -0.27
C PRO A 566 34.73 11.22 -1.69
N SER A 567 35.45 10.47 -2.53
CA SER A 567 35.67 10.86 -3.92
C SER A 567 34.38 10.80 -4.75
N ILE A 568 33.36 10.07 -4.29
CA ILE A 568 32.05 9.93 -4.93
C ILE A 568 31.00 10.80 -4.25
N TYR A 569 30.82 10.70 -2.92
CA TYR A 569 29.72 11.43 -2.28
C TYR A 569 29.91 12.94 -2.29
N VAL A 570 31.15 13.45 -2.24
CA VAL A 570 31.39 14.90 -2.26
C VAL A 570 30.86 15.52 -3.56
N PRO A 571 31.26 15.06 -4.77
CA PRO A 571 30.70 15.59 -6.01
C PRO A 571 29.26 15.15 -6.28
N ALA A 572 28.78 14.06 -5.68
CA ALA A 572 27.39 13.60 -5.84
C ALA A 572 26.37 14.40 -5.00
N LEU A 573 26.78 14.93 -3.85
CA LEU A 573 25.94 15.73 -2.94
C LEU A 573 26.08 17.26 -3.16
N GLN A 574 26.93 17.69 -4.09
CA GLN A 574 27.07 19.08 -4.51
C GLN A 574 26.25 19.39 -5.76
N TYR A 575 26.11 20.66 -6.11
CA TYR A 575 25.60 21.05 -7.42
C TYR A 575 26.52 20.52 -8.52
N GLY A 576 25.96 19.73 -9.44
CA GLY A 576 26.70 19.09 -10.52
C GLY A 576 27.11 20.04 -11.63
N ALA A 577 28.01 19.57 -12.50
CA ALA A 577 28.29 20.26 -13.75
C ALA A 577 27.03 20.38 -14.62
N ASP A 578 26.91 21.47 -15.38
CA ASP A 578 25.75 21.76 -16.24
C ASP A 578 25.34 20.55 -17.11
N PRO A 579 26.26 19.81 -17.78
CA PRO A 579 25.87 18.67 -18.62
C PRO A 579 25.44 17.42 -17.85
N GLY A 580 25.67 17.36 -16.54
CA GLY A 580 25.39 16.19 -15.71
C GLY A 580 26.60 15.60 -14.99
N TYR A 581 26.32 14.64 -14.10
CA TYR A 581 27.33 13.86 -13.41
C TYR A 581 28.22 13.11 -14.41
N GLN A 582 29.49 13.50 -14.50
CA GLN A 582 30.40 13.05 -15.56
C GLN A 582 30.57 11.52 -15.63
N PRO A 583 30.73 10.78 -14.52
CA PRO A 583 30.80 9.32 -14.57
C PRO A 583 29.57 8.66 -15.20
N LEU A 584 28.36 9.20 -14.96
CA LEU A 584 27.15 8.68 -15.59
C LEU A 584 27.14 8.95 -17.10
N ARG A 585 27.58 10.13 -17.54
CA ARG A 585 27.65 10.48 -18.98
C ARG A 585 28.57 9.52 -19.74
N GLU A 586 29.72 9.20 -19.15
CA GLU A 586 30.67 8.25 -19.74
C GLU A 586 30.14 6.82 -19.76
N ALA A 587 29.50 6.39 -18.66
CA ALA A 587 28.89 5.07 -18.55
C ALA A 587 27.74 4.89 -19.55
N LEU A 588 26.85 5.89 -19.65
CA LEU A 588 25.77 5.91 -20.64
C LEU A 588 26.31 5.91 -22.06
N ALA A 589 27.34 6.70 -22.36
CA ALA A 589 27.93 6.72 -23.71
C ALA A 589 28.43 5.34 -24.12
N THR A 590 29.11 4.62 -23.21
CA THR A 590 29.52 3.23 -23.45
C THR A 590 28.30 2.33 -23.64
N TRP A 591 27.39 2.30 -22.67
CA TRP A 591 26.22 1.41 -22.66
C TRP A 591 25.31 1.58 -23.87
N LEU A 592 25.03 2.83 -24.28
CA LEU A 592 24.22 3.15 -25.45
C LEU A 592 24.97 2.82 -26.76
N SER A 593 26.28 3.10 -26.83
CA SER A 593 27.10 2.78 -28.01
C SER A 593 27.16 1.27 -28.29
N GLU A 594 27.25 0.45 -27.24
CA GLU A 594 27.22 -1.00 -27.34
C GLU A 594 25.86 -1.51 -27.80
N HIS A 595 24.78 -0.99 -27.22
CA HIS A 595 23.42 -1.41 -27.58
C HIS A 595 23.04 -1.01 -29.01
N TYR A 596 23.23 0.25 -29.41
CA TYR A 596 22.83 0.74 -30.73
C TYR A 596 23.92 0.57 -31.81
N ARG A 597 25.10 0.05 -31.44
CA ARG A 597 26.25 -0.14 -32.35
C ARG A 597 26.69 1.14 -33.03
N VAL A 598 26.78 2.23 -32.26
CA VAL A 598 27.21 3.56 -32.71
C VAL A 598 28.54 3.96 -32.07
N GLU A 599 29.17 5.04 -32.55
CA GLU A 599 30.39 5.56 -31.94
C GLU A 599 30.12 6.12 -30.53
N ARG A 600 30.95 5.74 -29.57
CA ARG A 600 30.89 6.23 -28.19
C ARG A 600 31.29 7.71 -28.11
N ASP A 601 30.36 8.57 -27.76
CA ASP A 601 30.65 10.00 -27.49
C ASP A 601 29.83 10.57 -26.31
N PRO A 602 30.44 10.77 -25.13
CA PRO A 602 29.79 11.40 -23.98
C PRO A 602 29.35 12.85 -24.20
N ASN A 603 29.89 13.57 -25.19
CA ASN A 603 29.50 14.96 -25.48
C ASN A 603 28.11 15.06 -26.07
N ARG A 604 27.58 13.94 -26.59
CA ARG A 604 26.20 13.83 -27.08
C ARG A 604 25.18 13.71 -25.96
N ILE A 605 25.61 13.52 -24.70
CA ILE A 605 24.75 13.20 -23.57
C ILE A 605 24.65 14.36 -22.59
N CYS A 606 23.42 14.74 -22.24
CA CYS A 606 23.09 15.65 -21.14
C CYS A 606 22.16 14.94 -20.14
N ILE A 607 22.49 14.94 -18.85
CA ILE A 607 21.65 14.33 -17.81
C ILE A 607 20.44 15.22 -17.51
N SER A 608 19.30 14.59 -17.21
CA SER A 608 18.02 15.25 -16.92
C SER A 608 17.31 14.57 -15.75
N GLY A 609 16.27 15.21 -15.18
CA GLY A 609 15.50 14.62 -14.08
C GLY A 609 14.38 13.68 -14.56
N GLY A 610 14.63 12.95 -15.64
CA GLY A 610 13.70 12.05 -16.32
C GLY A 610 13.04 12.67 -17.56
N ALA A 611 12.36 11.82 -18.34
CA ALA A 611 11.87 12.15 -19.68
C ALA A 611 11.01 13.43 -19.75
N SER A 612 10.01 13.58 -18.87
CA SER A 612 9.10 14.74 -18.94
C SER A 612 9.78 16.07 -18.59
N GLN A 613 10.70 16.08 -17.62
CA GLN A 613 11.46 17.30 -17.30
C GLN A 613 12.41 17.63 -18.47
N ASN A 614 12.98 16.61 -19.11
CA ASN A 614 13.86 16.81 -20.25
C ASN A 614 13.11 17.44 -21.43
N VAL A 615 11.90 16.98 -21.75
CA VAL A 615 11.04 17.64 -22.77
C VAL A 615 10.85 19.11 -22.43
N ALA A 616 10.50 19.45 -21.17
CA ALA A 616 10.37 20.84 -20.76
C ALA A 616 11.67 21.64 -20.97
N CYS A 617 12.85 21.09 -20.63
CA CYS A 617 14.13 21.75 -20.86
C CYS A 617 14.46 21.91 -22.36
N ILE A 618 14.09 20.94 -23.19
CA ILE A 618 14.23 21.02 -24.65
C ILE A 618 13.39 22.19 -25.18
N LEU A 619 12.12 22.29 -24.76
CA LEU A 619 11.25 23.38 -25.17
C LEU A 619 11.80 24.74 -24.72
N GLN A 620 12.21 24.87 -23.46
CA GLN A 620 12.79 26.11 -22.93
C GLN A 620 14.08 26.55 -23.65
N SER A 621 14.84 25.60 -24.20
CA SER A 621 16.13 25.89 -24.83
C SER A 621 16.07 26.01 -26.35
N PHE A 622 15.21 25.24 -27.02
CA PHE A 622 15.25 25.08 -28.49
C PHE A 622 13.97 25.53 -29.18
N THR A 623 13.09 26.22 -28.46
CA THR A 623 11.82 26.70 -29.01
C THR A 623 11.53 28.10 -28.55
N ASP A 624 10.72 28.79 -29.35
CA ASP A 624 10.23 30.13 -29.02
C ASP A 624 8.82 30.28 -29.59
N PRO A 625 7.82 30.72 -28.82
CA PRO A 625 6.44 30.83 -29.31
C PRO A 625 6.23 31.82 -30.47
N HIS A 626 7.19 32.68 -30.83
CA HIS A 626 7.15 33.50 -32.03
C HIS A 626 7.86 32.86 -33.23
N VAL A 627 8.74 31.88 -33.02
CA VAL A 627 9.48 31.17 -34.07
C VAL A 627 8.86 29.80 -34.36
N THR A 628 8.66 29.00 -33.32
CA THR A 628 8.09 27.65 -33.35
C THR A 628 6.58 27.73 -33.47
N GLN A 629 6.05 27.41 -34.65
CA GLN A 629 4.64 27.68 -34.97
C GLN A 629 3.72 26.47 -34.88
N ALA A 630 4.24 25.24 -34.98
CA ALA A 630 3.43 24.03 -34.89
C ALA A 630 4.15 22.89 -34.16
N VAL A 631 3.37 22.10 -33.42
CA VAL A 631 3.82 20.87 -32.74
C VAL A 631 3.06 19.68 -33.31
N TRP A 632 3.74 18.87 -34.10
CA TRP A 632 3.19 17.68 -34.76
C TRP A 632 3.35 16.46 -33.85
N CYS A 633 2.25 16.04 -33.24
CA CYS A 633 2.22 14.85 -32.38
C CYS A 633 1.74 13.64 -33.19
N ILE A 634 2.53 12.57 -33.22
CA ILE A 634 2.10 11.29 -33.80
C ILE A 634 0.98 10.73 -32.93
N SER A 635 -0.17 10.43 -33.53
CA SER A 635 -1.40 10.06 -32.84
C SER A 635 -1.77 8.61 -33.15
N PRO A 636 -2.05 7.78 -32.12
CA PRO A 636 -2.17 8.12 -30.70
C PRO A 636 -0.82 8.49 -30.04
N SER A 637 -0.84 9.43 -29.09
CA SER A 637 0.37 9.98 -28.45
C SER A 637 0.35 9.80 -26.94
N TYR A 638 1.53 9.83 -26.29
CA TYR A 638 1.64 9.86 -24.84
C TYR A 638 0.98 11.13 -24.26
N HIS A 639 -0.19 10.95 -23.63
CA HIS A 639 -1.07 12.06 -23.28
C HIS A 639 -0.51 13.09 -22.28
N LEU A 640 0.33 12.68 -21.33
CA LEU A 640 0.87 13.62 -20.33
C LEU A 640 1.87 14.61 -20.92
N VAL A 641 2.38 14.39 -22.14
CA VAL A 641 3.28 15.35 -22.80
C VAL A 641 2.54 16.62 -23.24
N PHE A 642 1.23 16.57 -23.48
CA PHE A 642 0.49 17.70 -24.04
C PHE A 642 0.52 18.91 -23.12
N GLN A 643 0.39 18.68 -21.80
CA GLN A 643 0.50 19.74 -20.81
C GLN A 643 1.88 20.39 -20.84
N VAL A 644 2.96 19.60 -21.05
CA VAL A 644 4.33 20.13 -21.14
C VAL A 644 4.45 21.10 -22.31
N PHE A 645 3.84 20.81 -23.47
CA PHE A 645 3.81 21.74 -24.59
C PHE A 645 2.98 22.99 -24.29
N GLN A 646 1.79 22.83 -23.70
CA GLN A 646 0.91 23.94 -23.34
C GLN A 646 1.58 24.91 -22.35
N ASP A 647 2.22 24.38 -21.30
CA ASP A 647 2.95 25.15 -20.28
C ASP A 647 4.12 25.95 -20.87
N ASN A 648 4.66 25.52 -22.01
CA ASN A 648 5.73 26.21 -22.75
C ASN A 648 5.19 27.14 -23.86
N GLY A 649 3.89 27.48 -23.83
CA GLY A 649 3.29 28.48 -24.71
C GLY A 649 2.82 27.94 -26.06
N PHE A 650 2.66 26.62 -26.20
CA PHE A 650 2.17 25.98 -27.42
C PHE A 650 0.68 25.62 -27.38
N GLU A 651 -0.09 26.18 -26.44
CA GLU A 651 -1.54 26.03 -26.40
C GLU A 651 -2.18 26.40 -27.75
N GLY A 652 -3.08 25.53 -28.24
CA GLY A 652 -3.72 25.68 -29.56
C GLY A 652 -2.83 25.37 -30.78
N ARG A 653 -1.58 24.96 -30.58
CA ARG A 653 -0.60 24.68 -31.67
C ARG A 653 -0.25 23.21 -31.87
N LEU A 654 -0.81 22.34 -31.04
CA LEU A 654 -0.67 20.90 -31.19
C LEU A 654 -1.50 20.44 -32.41
N ARG A 655 -0.93 19.54 -33.21
CA ARG A 655 -1.52 19.02 -34.44
C ARG A 655 -1.32 17.51 -34.49
N ALA A 656 -2.37 16.76 -34.80
CA ALA A 656 -2.31 15.31 -34.87
C ALA A 656 -1.76 14.85 -36.22
N THR A 657 -0.91 13.84 -36.19
CA THR A 657 -0.43 13.13 -37.38
C THR A 657 -0.75 11.64 -37.23
N PRO A 658 -1.48 11.01 -38.17
CA PRO A 658 -1.84 9.61 -38.03
C PRO A 658 -0.62 8.70 -38.14
N GLU A 659 -0.76 7.49 -37.61
CA GLU A 659 0.14 6.36 -37.85
C GLU A 659 -0.54 5.30 -38.75
N ASP A 660 0.25 4.63 -39.57
CA ASP A 660 -0.09 3.41 -40.29
C ASP A 660 0.55 2.18 -39.59
N GLU A 661 0.65 1.05 -40.29
CA GLU A 661 1.21 -0.20 -39.76
C GLU A 661 2.72 -0.13 -39.43
N GLU A 662 3.46 0.78 -40.05
CA GLU A 662 4.90 1.00 -39.85
C GLU A 662 5.20 2.21 -38.94
N GLY A 663 4.19 2.80 -38.30
CA GLY A 663 4.34 3.99 -37.46
C GLY A 663 3.86 5.25 -38.18
N VAL A 664 4.57 6.38 -38.07
CA VAL A 664 4.09 7.67 -38.60
C VAL A 664 3.78 7.63 -40.11
N ASP A 665 2.61 8.15 -40.50
CA ASP A 665 2.32 8.40 -41.90
C ASP A 665 3.04 9.66 -42.38
N ILE A 666 4.19 9.46 -43.03
CA ILE A 666 5.06 10.51 -43.54
C ILE A 666 4.36 11.37 -44.61
N GLU A 667 3.52 10.77 -45.45
CA GLU A 667 2.86 11.47 -46.55
C GLU A 667 1.76 12.38 -46.00
N ALA A 668 0.99 11.89 -45.04
CA ALA A 668 0.02 12.69 -44.31
C ALA A 668 0.68 13.81 -43.49
N LEU A 669 1.81 13.53 -42.84
CA LEU A 669 2.58 14.54 -42.10
C LEU A 669 3.06 15.65 -43.03
N GLU A 670 3.71 15.28 -44.14
CA GLU A 670 4.23 16.26 -45.11
C GLU A 670 3.11 17.11 -45.71
N ALA A 671 2.00 16.49 -46.11
CA ALA A 671 0.85 17.21 -46.67
C ALA A 671 0.33 18.29 -45.70
N LYS A 672 0.24 17.97 -44.41
CA LYS A 672 -0.20 18.91 -43.37
C LYS A 672 0.81 20.02 -43.11
N ILE A 673 2.12 19.72 -43.08
CA ILE A 673 3.16 20.74 -42.95
C ILE A 673 3.11 21.70 -44.15
N VAL A 674 2.96 21.18 -45.37
CA VAL A 674 2.84 21.99 -46.59
C VAL A 674 1.59 22.88 -46.54
N GLU A 675 0.45 22.35 -46.11
CA GLU A 675 -0.78 23.12 -45.95
C GLU A 675 -0.65 24.22 -44.88
N PHE A 676 0.00 23.88 -43.77
CA PHE A 676 0.30 24.84 -42.71
C PHE A 676 1.18 25.99 -43.22
N GLU A 677 2.27 25.69 -43.93
CA GLU A 677 3.20 26.72 -44.41
C GLU A 677 2.57 27.65 -45.47
N LYS A 678 1.55 27.19 -46.22
CA LYS A 678 0.79 28.06 -47.13
C LYS A 678 0.00 29.15 -46.38
N ASN A 679 -0.40 28.87 -45.14
CA ASN A 679 -1.21 29.74 -44.30
C ASN A 679 -0.45 30.19 -43.04
N ALA A 680 0.87 30.14 -43.08
CA ALA A 680 1.72 30.43 -41.94
C ALA A 680 1.47 31.85 -41.39
N PRO A 681 1.36 32.00 -40.05
CA PRO A 681 1.34 33.33 -39.43
C PRO A 681 2.59 34.14 -39.81
N GLU A 682 2.44 35.46 -39.92
CA GLU A 682 3.57 36.37 -40.15
C GLU A 682 4.66 36.16 -39.10
N ALA A 683 5.92 36.20 -39.55
CA ALA A 683 7.08 36.04 -38.69
C ALA A 683 7.12 37.16 -37.63
N LYS A 684 7.17 36.76 -36.36
CA LYS A 684 7.36 37.66 -35.22
C LYS A 684 8.80 37.54 -34.70
N PRO A 685 9.38 38.61 -34.16
CA PRO A 685 10.69 38.52 -33.53
C PRO A 685 10.62 37.58 -32.32
N PRO A 686 11.65 36.76 -32.05
CA PRO A 686 11.66 35.85 -30.91
C PRO A 686 11.49 36.62 -29.58
N VAL A 687 10.80 36.01 -28.62
CA VAL A 687 10.64 36.54 -27.25
C VAL A 687 11.77 36.12 -26.32
N SER A 688 12.47 35.04 -26.65
CA SER A 688 13.63 34.53 -25.91
C SER A 688 14.92 34.68 -26.74
N TYR A 689 16.05 34.81 -26.05
CA TYR A 689 17.36 34.87 -26.69
C TYR A 689 17.99 33.47 -26.73
N ALA A 690 18.13 32.91 -27.93
CA ALA A 690 18.78 31.61 -28.15
C ALA A 690 20.30 31.64 -27.81
N GLY A 691 20.95 32.79 -28.01
CA GLY A 691 22.40 32.89 -27.87
C GLY A 691 23.18 32.08 -28.90
N LYS A 692 24.46 31.84 -28.63
CA LYS A 692 25.37 31.10 -29.52
C LYS A 692 25.32 29.57 -29.36
N HIS A 693 24.55 29.08 -28.40
CA HIS A 693 24.55 27.67 -27.99
C HIS A 693 23.19 26.99 -28.20
N ARG A 694 22.20 27.68 -28.77
CA ARG A 694 20.87 27.14 -29.08
C ARG A 694 20.37 27.66 -30.41
N LYS A 695 19.34 26.99 -30.92
CA LYS A 695 18.56 27.35 -32.11
C LYS A 695 17.07 27.19 -31.79
N HIS A 696 16.23 28.07 -32.33
CA HIS A 696 14.77 27.90 -32.27
C HIS A 696 14.28 27.27 -33.57
N TYR A 697 13.64 26.11 -33.48
CA TYR A 697 13.12 25.40 -34.64
C TYR A 697 11.76 25.94 -35.09
N ARG A 698 11.52 25.91 -36.39
CA ARG A 698 10.23 26.30 -36.99
C ARG A 698 9.08 25.37 -36.57
N HIS A 699 9.34 24.06 -36.54
CA HIS A 699 8.38 23.03 -36.16
C HIS A 699 8.93 22.11 -35.07
N LEU A 700 8.03 21.46 -34.35
CA LEU A 700 8.35 20.32 -33.50
C LEU A 700 7.62 19.08 -33.99
N ILE A 701 8.26 17.92 -33.87
CA ILE A 701 7.63 16.61 -34.07
C ILE A 701 7.85 15.81 -32.79
N TYR A 702 6.78 15.29 -32.18
CA TYR A 702 6.87 14.43 -31.00
C TYR A 702 6.52 12.98 -31.35
N ALA A 703 7.40 12.06 -30.95
CA ALA A 703 7.35 10.66 -31.33
C ALA A 703 7.74 9.72 -30.19
N VAL A 704 7.14 8.52 -30.17
CA VAL A 704 7.66 7.35 -29.45
C VAL A 704 8.04 6.30 -30.50
N PRO A 705 9.30 6.25 -30.96
CA PRO A 705 9.68 5.46 -32.14
C PRO A 705 9.65 3.94 -31.96
N THR A 706 9.83 3.46 -30.74
CA THR A 706 9.95 2.03 -30.42
C THR A 706 8.91 1.65 -29.36
N CYS A 707 8.15 0.59 -29.60
CA CYS A 707 7.12 0.10 -28.67
C CYS A 707 6.21 1.23 -28.15
N SER A 708 5.66 2.00 -29.09
CA SER A 708 4.99 3.28 -28.85
C SER A 708 3.98 3.22 -27.70
N ASN A 709 4.00 4.24 -26.83
CA ASN A 709 2.91 4.47 -25.89
C ASN A 709 1.91 5.45 -26.54
N PRO A 710 0.71 5.00 -26.93
CA PRO A 710 0.06 3.76 -26.48
C PRO A 710 -0.03 2.62 -27.52
N SER A 711 0.34 2.82 -28.79
CA SER A 711 -0.01 1.91 -29.89
C SER A 711 0.75 0.59 -29.93
N GLY A 712 1.85 0.46 -29.18
CA GLY A 712 2.76 -0.70 -29.21
C GLY A 712 3.61 -0.79 -30.49
N LYS A 713 3.43 0.12 -31.45
CA LYS A 713 4.12 0.09 -32.74
C LYS A 713 5.59 0.48 -32.63
N THR A 714 6.41 -0.12 -33.48
CA THR A 714 7.81 0.28 -33.71
C THR A 714 7.94 0.81 -35.12
N MET A 715 8.54 2.00 -35.26
CA MET A 715 8.78 2.64 -36.55
C MET A 715 9.86 1.90 -37.34
N SER A 716 9.55 1.53 -38.59
CA SER A 716 10.52 0.89 -39.48
C SER A 716 11.72 1.80 -39.79
N LEU A 717 12.86 1.22 -40.18
CA LEU A 717 14.04 1.99 -40.56
C LEU A 717 13.73 3.01 -41.66
N ARG A 718 12.98 2.60 -42.70
CA ARG A 718 12.57 3.48 -43.79
C ARG A 718 11.73 4.66 -43.28
N ARG A 719 10.79 4.42 -42.35
CA ARG A 719 9.98 5.49 -41.74
C ARG A 719 10.83 6.45 -40.92
N ARG A 720 11.80 5.94 -40.14
CA ARG A 720 12.74 6.75 -39.36
C ARG A 720 13.60 7.65 -40.26
N GLU A 721 14.18 7.10 -41.32
CA GLU A 721 14.95 7.88 -42.31
C GLU A 721 14.10 8.95 -43.00
N ALA A 722 12.88 8.59 -43.42
CA ALA A 722 11.98 9.53 -44.08
C ALA A 722 11.56 10.67 -43.14
N LEU A 723 11.33 10.39 -41.86
CA LEU A 723 11.00 11.41 -40.87
C LEU A 723 12.15 12.40 -40.65
N VAL A 724 13.39 11.92 -40.55
CA VAL A 724 14.58 12.78 -40.43
C VAL A 724 14.75 13.67 -41.67
N ARG A 725 14.60 13.12 -42.88
CA ARG A 725 14.67 13.91 -44.12
C ARG A 725 13.58 14.99 -44.16
N LEU A 726 12.37 14.64 -43.73
CA LEU A 726 11.25 15.58 -43.65
C LEU A 726 11.52 16.70 -42.64
N ALA A 727 12.03 16.34 -41.46
CA ALA A 727 12.37 17.30 -40.42
C ALA A 727 13.45 18.29 -40.88
N ARG A 728 14.50 17.82 -41.56
CA ARG A 728 15.50 18.68 -42.20
C ARG A 728 14.89 19.62 -43.23
N LYS A 729 14.01 19.10 -44.11
CA LYS A 729 13.37 19.88 -45.18
C LYS A 729 12.57 21.07 -44.65
N TYR A 730 11.91 20.93 -43.50
CA TYR A 730 11.01 21.95 -42.95
C TYR A 730 11.53 22.62 -41.67
N ASP A 731 12.79 22.41 -41.29
CA ASP A 731 13.35 22.95 -40.03
C ASP A 731 12.55 22.53 -38.78
N ALA A 732 12.29 21.23 -38.66
CA ALA A 732 11.60 20.62 -37.53
C ALA A 732 12.58 19.93 -36.57
N LEU A 733 12.36 20.07 -35.26
CA LEU A 733 13.02 19.23 -34.25
C LEU A 733 12.14 18.04 -33.89
N ILE A 734 12.66 16.84 -34.06
CA ILE A 734 12.04 15.59 -33.62
C ILE A 734 12.49 15.29 -32.18
N ILE A 735 11.53 15.24 -31.26
CA ILE A 735 11.71 14.82 -29.87
C ILE A 735 11.23 13.36 -29.76
N CYS A 736 12.16 12.43 -29.55
CA CYS A 736 11.88 11.00 -29.47
C CYS A 736 11.89 10.52 -28.02
N ASP A 737 10.76 10.06 -27.48
CA ASP A 737 10.69 9.42 -26.17
C ASP A 737 11.15 7.95 -26.26
N ASP A 738 12.47 7.74 -26.29
CA ASP A 738 13.13 6.42 -26.43
C ASP A 738 13.23 5.68 -25.07
N VAL A 739 12.13 5.64 -24.31
CA VAL A 739 12.09 5.08 -22.95
C VAL A 739 11.85 3.57 -22.90
N TYR A 740 11.59 2.93 -24.04
CA TYR A 740 11.26 1.51 -24.16
C TYR A 740 12.26 0.67 -24.97
N ASP A 741 13.29 1.27 -25.56
CA ASP A 741 14.23 0.57 -26.46
C ASP A 741 14.87 -0.67 -25.83
N PHE A 742 15.20 -0.60 -24.53
CA PHE A 742 15.77 -1.72 -23.77
C PHE A 742 14.74 -2.77 -23.30
N LEU A 743 13.45 -2.58 -23.57
CA LEU A 743 12.34 -3.40 -23.10
C LEU A 743 11.68 -4.17 -24.24
N GLN A 744 12.49 -4.83 -25.07
CA GLN A 744 12.05 -5.61 -26.23
C GLN A 744 12.40 -7.09 -26.07
N TRP A 745 11.57 -7.97 -26.63
CA TRP A 745 11.73 -9.43 -26.62
C TRP A 745 11.09 -10.08 -27.84
N ARG A 746 11.47 -11.33 -28.10
CA ARG A 746 10.85 -12.15 -29.13
C ARG A 746 9.48 -12.67 -28.70
N ILE A 747 8.51 -12.72 -29.59
CA ILE A 747 7.19 -13.32 -29.29
C ILE A 747 7.18 -14.84 -29.48
N ASP A 748 8.11 -15.38 -30.27
CA ASP A 748 8.17 -16.78 -30.70
C ASP A 748 9.13 -17.66 -29.87
N SER A 749 9.75 -17.11 -28.83
CA SER A 749 10.59 -17.90 -27.90
C SER A 749 9.74 -18.82 -27.00
N ASP A 750 10.26 -20.00 -26.67
CA ASP A 750 9.56 -21.08 -25.92
C ASP A 750 8.73 -20.55 -24.73
N PRO A 751 7.39 -20.80 -24.71
CA PRO A 751 6.51 -20.40 -23.63
C PRO A 751 6.88 -20.96 -22.24
N SER A 752 7.54 -22.12 -22.21
CA SER A 752 7.97 -22.82 -20.98
C SER A 752 9.38 -22.44 -20.52
N GLN A 753 10.16 -21.77 -21.38
CA GLN A 753 11.50 -21.30 -21.09
C GLN A 753 11.67 -19.88 -21.61
N VAL A 754 11.16 -18.92 -20.85
CA VAL A 754 11.36 -17.48 -21.09
C VAL A 754 12.87 -17.22 -21.10
N SER A 755 13.46 -17.12 -22.30
CA SER A 755 14.91 -17.02 -22.43
C SER A 755 15.41 -15.76 -21.72
N ALA A 756 16.33 -15.94 -20.78
CA ALA A 756 17.02 -14.84 -20.13
C ALA A 756 17.96 -14.09 -21.10
N ARG A 757 18.22 -14.60 -22.31
CA ARG A 757 19.12 -13.98 -23.28
C ARG A 757 18.45 -13.92 -24.65
N VAL A 758 18.29 -12.71 -25.16
CA VAL A 758 18.10 -12.50 -26.60
C VAL A 758 19.50 -12.56 -27.21
N SER A 759 19.74 -13.48 -28.14
CA SER A 759 21.01 -13.57 -28.86
C SER A 759 21.26 -12.28 -29.65
N ASP A 760 22.45 -11.68 -29.51
CA ASP A 760 22.83 -10.41 -30.16
C ASP A 760 22.90 -10.50 -31.70
N ASP A 761 22.92 -11.72 -32.27
CA ASP A 761 23.24 -11.95 -33.67
C ASP A 761 22.06 -12.35 -34.57
N GLU A 762 20.82 -12.39 -34.07
CA GLU A 762 19.71 -13.01 -34.83
C GLU A 762 18.51 -12.08 -35.15
N HIS A 763 18.41 -10.87 -34.58
CA HIS A 763 17.20 -10.01 -34.71
C HIS A 763 17.47 -8.52 -34.98
N PRO A 764 17.57 -8.10 -36.25
CA PRO A 764 17.84 -6.69 -36.61
C PRO A 764 16.73 -5.72 -36.17
N GLU A 765 15.51 -6.20 -35.97
CA GLU A 765 14.35 -5.38 -35.56
C GLU A 765 14.48 -4.81 -34.14
N MET A 766 15.24 -5.46 -33.25
CA MET A 766 15.51 -4.97 -31.89
C MET A 766 16.61 -3.90 -31.83
N LEU A 767 17.38 -3.76 -32.91
CA LEU A 767 18.57 -2.91 -32.99
C LEU A 767 18.38 -1.78 -34.02
N LEU A 768 17.14 -1.33 -34.21
CA LEU A 768 16.87 -0.22 -35.12
C LEU A 768 17.57 1.05 -34.64
N PRO A 769 18.28 1.76 -35.53
CA PRO A 769 18.96 2.99 -35.14
C PRO A 769 17.94 4.05 -34.70
N ARG A 770 18.32 4.85 -33.70
CA ARG A 770 17.50 5.96 -33.23
C ARG A 770 17.53 7.10 -34.24
N LEU A 771 16.52 7.97 -34.21
CA LEU A 771 16.43 9.06 -35.17
C LEU A 771 17.58 10.07 -35.05
N CYS A 772 18.10 10.30 -33.84
CA CYS A 772 19.28 11.14 -33.63
C CYS A 772 20.55 10.55 -34.25
N ASP A 773 20.71 9.22 -34.23
CA ASP A 773 21.83 8.52 -34.88
C ASP A 773 21.72 8.59 -36.40
N ILE A 774 20.50 8.40 -36.94
CA ILE A 774 20.22 8.54 -38.37
C ILE A 774 20.52 9.97 -38.84
N ASP A 775 20.05 10.96 -38.09
CA ASP A 775 20.31 12.37 -38.39
C ASP A 775 21.80 12.69 -38.39
N LEU A 776 22.56 12.25 -37.38
CA LEU A 776 24.02 12.43 -37.37
C LEU A 776 24.70 11.73 -38.56
N ALA A 777 24.28 10.52 -38.91
CA ALA A 777 24.84 9.76 -40.04
C ALA A 777 24.57 10.42 -41.40
N MET A 778 23.50 11.21 -41.54
CA MET A 778 23.19 11.98 -42.75
C MET A 778 24.06 13.25 -42.90
N GLY A 779 25.01 13.50 -41.99
CA GLY A 779 25.89 14.66 -42.03
C GLY A 779 25.19 15.98 -41.71
N GLN A 780 25.90 17.10 -41.84
CA GLN A 780 25.34 18.42 -41.51
C GLN A 780 24.30 18.86 -42.55
N ALA A 781 23.15 19.36 -42.10
CA ALA A 781 22.10 19.88 -42.97
C ALA A 781 22.39 21.33 -43.39
N ASP A 782 22.03 21.71 -44.62
CA ASP A 782 22.29 23.05 -45.17
C ASP A 782 21.62 24.17 -44.36
N ASN A 783 20.46 23.89 -43.75
CA ASN A 783 19.71 24.80 -42.89
C ASN A 783 20.14 24.77 -41.40
N ASP A 784 21.23 24.07 -41.07
CA ASP A 784 21.77 23.98 -39.72
C ASP A 784 23.32 24.04 -39.72
N PRO A 785 23.91 25.19 -40.09
CA PRO A 785 25.37 25.36 -40.16
C PRO A 785 26.06 25.28 -38.80
N GLN A 786 25.31 25.31 -37.69
CA GLN A 786 25.84 25.18 -36.32
C GLN A 786 25.84 23.73 -35.82
N GLY A 787 25.18 22.81 -36.53
CA GLY A 787 25.25 21.37 -36.27
C GLY A 787 24.48 20.91 -35.03
N PHE A 788 23.34 21.55 -34.72
CA PHE A 788 22.42 21.09 -33.67
C PHE A 788 21.66 19.81 -34.03
N GLY A 789 21.47 19.52 -35.31
CA GLY A 789 20.66 18.40 -35.79
C GLY A 789 19.16 18.71 -35.80
N HIS A 790 18.35 17.70 -36.13
CA HIS A 790 16.89 17.77 -36.23
C HIS A 790 16.21 16.61 -35.48
N ALA A 791 16.97 15.76 -34.76
CA ALA A 791 16.41 14.69 -33.95
C ALA A 791 17.18 14.51 -32.64
N VAL A 792 16.44 14.31 -31.55
CA VAL A 792 17.00 14.03 -30.21
C VAL A 792 16.29 12.85 -29.55
N SER A 793 17.07 12.05 -28.84
CA SER A 793 16.60 10.94 -28.02
C SER A 793 16.39 11.43 -26.58
N ASN A 794 15.22 11.14 -26.03
CA ASN A 794 14.83 11.45 -24.66
C ASN A 794 14.69 10.16 -23.85
N GLY A 795 15.78 9.77 -23.18
CA GLY A 795 15.89 8.55 -22.40
C GLY A 795 15.57 8.73 -20.91
N SER A 796 15.20 7.63 -20.24
CA SER A 796 14.94 7.64 -18.79
C SER A 796 15.09 6.27 -18.14
N PHE A 797 15.56 6.25 -16.88
CA PHE A 797 15.55 5.06 -16.05
C PHE A 797 14.18 4.70 -15.45
N SER A 798 13.12 5.48 -15.73
CA SER A 798 11.79 5.30 -15.13
C SER A 798 11.17 3.93 -15.38
N LYS A 799 11.44 3.33 -16.55
CA LYS A 799 10.92 2.00 -16.93
C LYS A 799 11.90 0.88 -16.63
N LEU A 800 13.18 1.21 -16.39
CA LEU A 800 14.27 0.23 -16.23
C LEU A 800 14.53 -0.07 -14.75
N VAL A 801 14.44 0.96 -13.91
CA VAL A 801 14.78 0.95 -12.48
C VAL A 801 13.56 1.35 -11.65
N GLY A 802 13.01 2.54 -11.90
CA GLY A 802 11.82 3.01 -11.22
C GLY A 802 11.61 4.52 -11.38
N PRO A 803 10.35 5.00 -11.47
CA PRO A 803 10.06 6.41 -11.75
C PRO A 803 10.51 7.37 -10.64
N GLY A 804 10.61 6.90 -9.40
CA GLY A 804 11.07 7.68 -8.25
C GLY A 804 12.54 8.12 -8.32
N MET A 805 13.37 7.48 -9.15
CA MET A 805 14.78 7.87 -9.34
C MET A 805 14.93 9.25 -9.98
N ARG A 806 13.89 9.75 -10.67
CA ARG A 806 13.87 11.06 -11.33
C ARG A 806 15.17 11.34 -12.09
N THR A 807 15.68 10.37 -12.84
CA THR A 807 16.95 10.46 -13.57
C THR A 807 16.75 9.97 -15.01
N GLY A 808 17.26 10.72 -15.96
CA GLY A 808 17.21 10.42 -17.40
C GLY A 808 18.31 11.15 -18.14
N TRP A 809 18.24 11.13 -19.48
CA TRP A 809 19.23 11.77 -20.32
C TRP A 809 18.62 12.24 -21.65
N LEU A 810 19.20 13.28 -22.22
CA LEU A 810 19.10 13.58 -23.65
C LEU A 810 20.32 12.99 -24.35
N GLU A 811 20.11 12.41 -25.53
CA GLU A 811 21.18 12.16 -26.50
C GLU A 811 20.87 12.80 -27.87
N GLY A 812 21.81 13.56 -28.41
CA GLY A 812 21.68 14.24 -29.71
C GLY A 812 23.03 14.59 -30.30
N SER A 813 23.12 15.68 -31.08
CA SER A 813 24.43 16.21 -31.49
C SER A 813 25.18 16.81 -30.28
N PRO A 814 26.53 16.86 -30.31
CA PRO A 814 27.29 17.52 -29.24
C PRO A 814 26.88 18.99 -29.02
N ALA A 815 26.55 19.71 -30.10
CA ALA A 815 26.09 21.09 -30.01
C ALA A 815 24.72 21.18 -29.31
N PHE A 816 23.79 20.26 -29.61
CA PHE A 816 22.48 20.22 -28.97
C PHE A 816 22.57 19.89 -27.48
N ALA A 817 23.29 18.81 -27.14
CA ALA A 817 23.45 18.37 -25.76
C ALA A 817 24.11 19.46 -24.89
N TYR A 818 25.13 20.13 -25.44
CA TYR A 818 25.71 21.29 -24.78
C TYR A 818 24.68 22.42 -24.64
N GLY A 819 23.96 22.79 -25.71
CA GLY A 819 22.93 23.84 -25.67
C GLY A 819 21.83 23.62 -24.63
N LEU A 820 21.40 22.36 -24.47
CA LEU A 820 20.43 21.95 -23.45
C LEU A 820 20.98 22.12 -22.03
N SER A 821 22.23 21.71 -21.80
CA SER A 821 22.88 21.86 -20.49
C SER A 821 22.91 23.32 -20.02
N GLN A 822 22.82 24.28 -20.95
CA GLN A 822 22.80 25.70 -20.62
C GLN A 822 21.42 26.20 -20.13
N THR A 823 20.40 25.34 -20.00
CA THR A 823 19.04 25.70 -19.52
C THR A 823 19.13 26.50 -18.23
N GLY A 824 18.34 27.57 -18.09
CA GLY A 824 18.46 28.49 -16.95
C GLY A 824 18.36 27.79 -15.59
N ALA A 825 17.43 26.83 -15.46
CA ALA A 825 17.28 26.01 -14.26
C ALA A 825 18.52 25.14 -13.98
N THR A 826 19.10 24.54 -15.03
CA THR A 826 20.34 23.75 -14.95
C THR A 826 21.55 24.60 -14.60
N LYS A 827 21.69 25.78 -15.21
CA LYS A 827 22.77 26.75 -14.93
C LYS A 827 22.78 27.23 -13.49
N SER A 828 21.60 27.43 -12.90
CA SER A 828 21.48 28.00 -11.55
C SER A 828 21.80 26.97 -10.46
N GLY A 829 21.47 25.70 -10.66
CA GLY A 829 21.56 24.65 -9.63
C GLY A 829 22.36 23.42 -10.03
N GLY A 830 23.05 23.44 -11.17
CA GLY A 830 23.64 22.24 -11.77
C GLY A 830 22.59 21.30 -12.35
N SER A 831 23.06 20.16 -12.88
CA SER A 831 22.17 19.10 -13.38
C SER A 831 21.20 18.59 -12.31
N PRO A 832 19.93 18.36 -12.65
CA PRO A 832 18.96 17.78 -11.71
C PRO A 832 19.37 16.37 -11.26
N SER A 833 18.90 15.98 -10.07
CA SER A 833 19.02 14.63 -9.52
C SER A 833 20.45 14.09 -9.39
N GLN A 834 21.42 14.96 -9.09
CA GLN A 834 22.86 14.65 -9.05
C GLN A 834 23.22 13.38 -8.24
N PHE A 835 22.65 13.21 -7.05
CA PHE A 835 22.91 12.01 -6.23
C PHE A 835 22.29 10.75 -6.84
N CYS A 836 21.09 10.84 -7.39
CA CYS A 836 20.49 9.71 -8.11
C CYS A 836 21.31 9.35 -9.35
N ALA A 837 21.88 10.35 -10.04
CA ALA A 837 22.77 10.14 -11.17
C ALA A 837 24.06 9.39 -10.78
N SER A 838 24.60 9.60 -9.57
CA SER A 838 25.74 8.80 -9.11
C SER A 838 25.36 7.34 -8.84
N ILE A 839 24.17 7.08 -8.29
CA ILE A 839 23.67 5.71 -8.10
C ILE A 839 23.50 5.03 -9.47
N MET A 840 22.94 5.73 -10.45
CA MET A 840 22.81 5.18 -11.80
C MET A 840 24.16 5.00 -12.48
N ALA A 841 25.16 5.86 -12.21
CA ALA A 841 26.51 5.68 -12.74
C ALA A 841 27.10 4.36 -12.26
N ASP A 842 27.00 4.08 -10.97
CA ASP A 842 27.47 2.84 -10.36
C ASP A 842 26.78 1.62 -11.00
N LEU A 843 25.44 1.59 -11.08
CA LEU A 843 24.70 0.46 -11.67
C LEU A 843 24.98 0.21 -13.15
N VAL A 844 25.24 1.27 -13.93
CA VAL A 844 25.59 1.14 -15.35
C VAL A 844 27.04 0.68 -15.50
N GLN A 845 27.97 1.23 -14.72
CA GLN A 845 29.39 0.88 -14.79
C GLN A 845 29.70 -0.52 -14.30
N SER A 846 28.99 -1.00 -13.26
CA SER A 846 29.15 -2.37 -12.75
C SER A 846 28.60 -3.42 -13.70
N GLY A 847 27.70 -3.03 -14.62
CA GLY A 847 26.94 -3.94 -15.46
C GLY A 847 25.67 -4.49 -14.78
N ASP A 848 25.41 -4.16 -13.50
CA ASP A 848 24.27 -4.65 -12.74
C ASP A 848 22.93 -4.31 -13.43
N LEU A 849 22.83 -3.10 -14.00
CA LEU A 849 21.62 -2.70 -14.75
C LEU A 849 21.43 -3.59 -15.98
N GLN A 850 22.47 -3.80 -16.78
CA GLN A 850 22.41 -4.58 -18.01
C GLN A 850 22.12 -6.06 -17.71
N GLU A 851 22.77 -6.62 -16.69
CA GLU A 851 22.51 -7.98 -16.22
C GLU A 851 21.04 -8.11 -15.82
N ARG A 852 20.53 -7.20 -14.99
CA ARG A 852 19.14 -7.23 -14.55
C ARG A 852 18.13 -7.11 -15.69
N LEU A 853 18.37 -6.22 -16.65
CA LEU A 853 17.52 -6.08 -17.83
C LEU A 853 17.41 -7.41 -18.59
N THR A 854 18.49 -8.17 -18.61
CA THR A 854 18.62 -9.45 -19.31
C THR A 854 18.01 -10.60 -18.51
N THR A 855 18.36 -10.75 -17.24
CA THR A 855 17.98 -11.90 -16.42
C THR A 855 16.63 -11.77 -15.75
N THR A 856 16.14 -10.55 -15.55
CA THR A 856 14.94 -10.29 -14.74
C THR A 856 13.90 -9.49 -15.50
N LEU A 857 14.19 -8.26 -15.91
CA LEU A 857 13.13 -7.34 -16.35
C LEU A 857 12.50 -7.75 -17.68
N ARG A 858 13.29 -8.02 -18.73
CA ARG A 858 12.77 -8.46 -20.02
C ARG A 858 12.01 -9.80 -19.92
N PRO A 859 12.55 -10.85 -19.26
CA PRO A 859 11.81 -12.11 -19.08
C PRO A 859 10.47 -11.92 -18.36
N GLN A 860 10.44 -11.12 -17.28
CA GLN A 860 9.22 -10.89 -16.52
C GLN A 860 8.16 -10.13 -17.33
N LEU A 861 8.56 -9.08 -18.06
CA LEU A 861 7.65 -8.33 -18.94
C LEU A 861 7.17 -9.17 -20.12
N GLN A 862 8.05 -9.98 -20.72
CA GLN A 862 7.69 -10.94 -21.77
C GLN A 862 6.66 -11.96 -21.25
N HIS A 863 6.86 -12.46 -20.04
CA HIS A 863 5.93 -13.41 -19.41
C HIS A 863 4.54 -12.81 -19.21
N ARG A 864 4.49 -11.59 -18.68
CA ARG A 864 3.24 -10.84 -18.47
C ARG A 864 2.54 -10.50 -19.78
N HIS A 865 3.31 -10.04 -20.77
CA HIS A 865 2.80 -9.79 -22.12
C HIS A 865 2.13 -11.04 -22.69
N ARG A 866 2.78 -12.21 -22.59
CA ARG A 866 2.21 -13.47 -23.08
C ARG A 866 0.90 -13.84 -22.39
N ILE A 867 0.83 -13.77 -21.06
CA ILE A 867 -0.41 -14.05 -20.30
C ILE A 867 -1.55 -13.16 -20.81
N MET A 868 -1.28 -11.86 -20.94
CA MET A 868 -2.27 -10.91 -21.43
C MET A 868 -2.69 -11.22 -22.87
N MET A 869 -1.75 -11.49 -23.77
CA MET A 869 -2.05 -11.78 -25.18
C MET A 869 -2.82 -13.09 -25.36
N GLU A 870 -2.45 -14.16 -24.64
CA GLU A 870 -3.21 -15.42 -24.63
C GLU A 870 -4.66 -15.20 -24.18
N ALA A 871 -4.86 -14.40 -23.13
CA ALA A 871 -6.20 -14.04 -22.67
C ALA A 871 -6.95 -13.18 -23.71
N ILE A 872 -6.27 -12.25 -24.38
CA ILE A 872 -6.84 -11.39 -25.43
C ILE A 872 -7.31 -12.24 -26.63
N HIS A 873 -6.47 -13.14 -27.15
CA HIS A 873 -6.84 -14.05 -28.24
C HIS A 873 -8.01 -14.96 -27.85
N LYS A 874 -8.01 -15.46 -26.61
CA LYS A 874 -9.08 -16.35 -26.14
C LYS A 874 -10.42 -15.63 -25.94
N HIS A 875 -10.42 -14.40 -25.39
CA HIS A 875 -11.63 -13.76 -24.88
C HIS A 875 -12.09 -12.53 -25.67
N LEU A 876 -11.18 -11.78 -26.31
CA LEU A 876 -11.49 -10.55 -27.05
C LEU A 876 -11.50 -10.73 -28.56
N GLU A 877 -10.62 -11.56 -29.11
CA GLU A 877 -10.59 -11.84 -30.56
C GLU A 877 -11.93 -12.38 -31.10
N PRO A 878 -12.66 -13.29 -30.40
CA PRO A 878 -14.00 -13.71 -30.82
C PRO A 878 -15.04 -12.58 -30.85
N LEU A 879 -14.71 -11.42 -30.27
CA LEU A 879 -15.53 -10.21 -30.27
C LEU A 879 -15.08 -9.20 -31.34
N ASN A 880 -14.35 -9.63 -32.37
CA ASN A 880 -13.86 -8.76 -33.47
C ASN A 880 -13.08 -7.54 -32.96
N VAL A 881 -12.31 -7.70 -31.89
CA VAL A 881 -11.38 -6.66 -31.41
C VAL A 881 -10.09 -6.79 -32.23
N GLY A 882 -9.67 -5.69 -32.87
CA GLY A 882 -8.38 -5.60 -33.55
C GLY A 882 -7.23 -5.61 -32.54
N ILE A 883 -6.27 -6.50 -32.78
CA ILE A 883 -5.15 -6.82 -31.90
C ILE A 883 -3.85 -6.67 -32.70
N ARG A 884 -2.76 -6.30 -32.02
CA ARG A 884 -1.42 -6.24 -32.61
C ARG A 884 -0.49 -7.17 -31.84
N ASP A 885 0.07 -8.16 -32.54
CA ASP A 885 0.91 -9.20 -31.93
C ASP A 885 2.41 -8.86 -31.95
N ALA A 886 2.83 -7.98 -32.86
CA ALA A 886 4.23 -7.59 -33.07
C ALA A 886 4.39 -6.07 -33.22
N GLY A 887 5.53 -5.52 -32.83
CA GLY A 887 5.83 -4.09 -32.96
C GLY A 887 5.89 -3.63 -34.42
N LEU A 888 6.40 -4.48 -35.32
CA LEU A 888 6.46 -4.27 -36.77
C LEU A 888 5.52 -5.23 -37.52
N PRO A 889 5.05 -4.85 -38.73
CA PRO A 889 4.31 -5.75 -39.59
C PRO A 889 5.14 -6.97 -39.96
N GLN A 890 4.60 -8.18 -39.80
CA GLN A 890 5.30 -9.45 -40.04
C GLN A 890 6.57 -9.65 -39.19
N GLY A 891 6.77 -8.83 -38.16
CA GLY A 891 7.89 -8.95 -37.23
C GLY A 891 7.66 -10.02 -36.16
N SER A 892 8.73 -10.38 -35.45
CA SER A 892 8.69 -11.36 -34.35
C SER A 892 9.08 -10.75 -32.99
N VAL A 893 9.05 -9.42 -32.89
CA VAL A 893 9.50 -8.66 -31.73
C VAL A 893 8.35 -7.81 -31.18
N TYR A 894 8.19 -7.81 -29.86
CA TYR A 894 7.31 -6.90 -29.13
C TYR A 894 8.07 -6.30 -27.94
N GLY A 895 7.52 -5.27 -27.33
CA GLY A 895 8.13 -4.66 -26.14
C GLY A 895 7.29 -3.57 -25.49
N GLY A 896 7.93 -2.79 -24.64
CA GLY A 896 7.27 -1.75 -23.87
C GLY A 896 6.34 -2.32 -22.80
N TYR A 897 5.30 -1.57 -22.44
CA TYR A 897 4.38 -1.91 -21.33
C TYR A 897 2.93 -2.13 -21.77
N PHE A 898 2.59 -1.80 -23.02
CA PHE A 898 1.21 -1.56 -23.41
C PHE A 898 0.76 -2.43 -24.58
N VAL A 899 -0.54 -2.73 -24.57
CA VAL A 899 -1.27 -3.32 -25.70
C VAL A 899 -2.36 -2.35 -26.12
N TRP A 900 -2.51 -2.18 -27.43
CA TRP A 900 -3.53 -1.31 -28.04
C TRP A 900 -4.58 -2.16 -28.73
N LEU A 901 -5.83 -1.97 -28.32
CA LEU A 901 -6.98 -2.68 -28.84
C LEU A 901 -7.84 -1.75 -29.68
N THR A 902 -8.29 -2.24 -30.83
CA THR A 902 -9.23 -1.52 -31.71
C THR A 902 -10.59 -2.20 -31.67
N LEU A 903 -11.57 -1.55 -31.06
CA LEU A 903 -12.94 -2.02 -30.96
C LEU A 903 -13.66 -1.90 -32.31
N GLU A 904 -14.65 -2.76 -32.51
CA GLU A 904 -15.55 -2.74 -33.67
C GLU A 904 -16.23 -1.36 -33.82
N GLN A 905 -16.47 -0.97 -35.08
CA GLN A 905 -17.06 0.32 -35.40
C GLN A 905 -18.42 0.51 -34.69
N GLY A 906 -18.59 1.65 -34.02
CA GLY A 906 -19.80 1.98 -33.27
C GLY A 906 -19.74 1.67 -31.77
N ILE A 907 -18.69 1.00 -31.28
CA ILE A 907 -18.43 0.84 -29.84
C ILE A 907 -17.52 1.98 -29.36
N SER A 908 -18.01 2.75 -28.39
CA SER A 908 -17.31 3.87 -27.78
C SER A 908 -16.37 3.39 -26.67
N ALA A 909 -15.06 3.66 -26.80
CA ALA A 909 -14.04 3.37 -25.82
C ALA A 909 -14.28 4.11 -24.50
N LYS A 910 -14.80 5.33 -24.55
CA LYS A 910 -15.23 6.08 -23.36
C LYS A 910 -16.32 5.30 -22.62
N THR A 911 -17.34 4.84 -23.34
CA THR A 911 -18.42 4.00 -22.77
C THR A 911 -17.85 2.71 -22.18
N VAL A 912 -16.95 2.02 -22.90
CA VAL A 912 -16.31 0.79 -22.40
C VAL A 912 -15.55 1.05 -21.09
N SER A 913 -14.75 2.11 -21.01
CA SER A 913 -14.01 2.44 -19.78
C SER A 913 -14.93 2.76 -18.60
N GLN A 914 -16.03 3.50 -18.84
CA GLN A 914 -17.00 3.85 -17.81
C GLN A 914 -17.75 2.62 -17.31
N VAL A 915 -18.19 1.74 -18.22
CA VAL A 915 -18.90 0.50 -17.88
C VAL A 915 -17.96 -0.49 -17.21
N ALA A 916 -16.71 -0.62 -17.66
CA ALA A 916 -15.70 -1.46 -17.02
C ALA A 916 -15.41 -1.00 -15.58
N MET A 917 -15.28 0.30 -15.36
CA MET A 917 -15.10 0.83 -14.01
C MET A 917 -16.35 0.60 -13.14
N ALA A 918 -17.53 0.95 -13.65
CA ALA A 918 -18.77 0.91 -12.88
C ALA A 918 -19.27 -0.53 -12.58
N GLU A 919 -19.19 -1.44 -13.55
CA GLU A 919 -19.75 -2.80 -13.43
C GLU A 919 -18.70 -3.85 -13.03
N GLU A 920 -17.41 -3.61 -13.31
CA GLU A 920 -16.35 -4.61 -13.14
C GLU A 920 -15.20 -4.17 -12.22
N ASN A 921 -15.21 -2.93 -11.71
CA ASN A 921 -14.07 -2.29 -11.03
C ASN A 921 -12.76 -2.39 -11.84
N LEU A 922 -12.87 -2.37 -13.16
CA LEU A 922 -11.76 -2.53 -14.07
C LEU A 922 -11.42 -1.17 -14.67
N VAL A 923 -10.20 -0.69 -14.44
CA VAL A 923 -9.71 0.56 -15.02
C VAL A 923 -8.92 0.25 -16.28
N VAL A 924 -9.40 0.73 -17.43
CA VAL A 924 -8.73 0.63 -18.74
C VAL A 924 -8.51 2.01 -19.33
N GLY A 925 -7.45 2.19 -20.12
CA GLY A 925 -7.21 3.47 -20.81
C GLY A 925 -8.15 3.64 -21.99
N ASN A 926 -9.01 4.66 -21.97
CA ASN A 926 -9.81 5.01 -23.15
C ASN A 926 -8.93 5.70 -24.21
N GLY A 927 -9.15 5.39 -25.48
CA GLY A 927 -8.35 5.92 -26.59
C GLY A 927 -8.42 7.44 -26.74
N THR A 928 -9.52 8.05 -26.31
CA THR A 928 -9.71 9.51 -26.35
C THR A 928 -8.71 10.27 -25.45
N MET A 929 -8.17 9.65 -24.40
CA MET A 929 -7.08 10.23 -23.60
C MET A 929 -5.82 10.50 -24.43
N PHE A 930 -5.58 9.72 -25.48
CA PHE A 930 -4.36 9.77 -26.31
C PHE A 930 -4.54 10.59 -27.59
N GLN A 931 -5.67 11.31 -27.70
CA GLN A 931 -5.93 12.26 -28.78
C GLN A 931 -5.18 13.56 -28.54
N VAL A 932 -4.72 14.17 -29.63
CA VAL A 932 -3.99 15.44 -29.58
C VAL A 932 -4.99 16.58 -29.33
N PRO A 933 -4.84 17.36 -28.24
CA PRO A 933 -5.79 18.42 -27.90
C PRO A 933 -5.87 19.49 -28.97
N GLY A 934 -7.10 19.89 -29.33
CA GLY A 934 -7.39 20.88 -30.36
C GLY A 934 -7.35 20.35 -31.79
N ASP A 935 -7.07 19.05 -31.98
CA ASP A 935 -7.06 18.39 -33.30
C ASP A 935 -7.62 16.95 -33.24
N GLU A 936 -8.60 16.72 -32.37
CA GLU A 936 -9.15 15.39 -32.06
C GLU A 936 -9.92 14.78 -33.25
N LYS A 937 -10.40 15.62 -34.17
CA LYS A 937 -11.14 15.18 -35.37
C LYS A 937 -10.25 14.50 -36.40
N THR A 938 -8.96 14.78 -36.35
CA THR A 938 -7.99 14.28 -37.33
C THR A 938 -7.71 12.79 -37.15
N VAL A 939 -7.66 12.30 -35.91
CA VAL A 939 -7.54 10.87 -35.61
C VAL A 939 -8.59 10.50 -34.58
N ASN A 940 -9.61 9.77 -35.00
CA ASN A 940 -10.66 9.30 -34.12
C ASN A 940 -10.19 8.07 -33.34
N LEU A 941 -10.00 8.23 -32.02
CA LEU A 941 -9.58 7.16 -31.12
C LEU A 941 -10.70 6.70 -30.20
N ASN A 942 -11.95 7.08 -30.48
CA ASN A 942 -13.09 6.68 -29.67
C ASN A 942 -13.46 5.20 -29.84
N ASN A 943 -12.75 4.44 -30.66
CA ASN A 943 -12.87 2.99 -30.73
C ASN A 943 -11.62 2.27 -30.20
N ALA A 944 -10.70 2.96 -29.50
CA ALA A 944 -9.46 2.34 -29.07
C ALA A 944 -9.34 2.22 -27.55
N VAL A 945 -8.71 1.15 -27.07
CA VAL A 945 -8.47 0.91 -25.63
C VAL A 945 -7.02 0.52 -25.41
N ARG A 946 -6.36 1.13 -24.43
CA ARG A 946 -4.99 0.79 -24.03
C ARG A 946 -4.98 0.03 -22.71
N LEU A 947 -4.28 -1.09 -22.70
CA LEU A 947 -4.02 -1.91 -21.52
C LEU A 947 -2.53 -1.91 -21.17
N THR A 948 -2.20 -2.07 -19.89
CA THR A 948 -0.83 -2.27 -19.41
C THR A 948 -0.67 -3.69 -18.87
N PHE A 949 0.43 -4.36 -19.20
CA PHE A 949 0.81 -5.64 -18.58
C PHE A 949 1.93 -5.50 -17.54
N ALA A 950 2.50 -4.30 -17.39
CA ALA A 950 3.68 -4.09 -16.57
C ALA A 950 3.42 -3.93 -15.08
N TYR A 951 2.24 -3.42 -14.69
CA TYR A 951 1.94 -2.98 -13.32
C TYR A 951 1.22 -4.03 -12.47
N VAL A 952 0.12 -4.60 -12.98
CA VAL A 952 -0.78 -5.50 -12.21
C VAL A 952 -0.12 -6.84 -11.88
N ALA A 953 -0.66 -7.60 -10.92
CA ALA A 953 -0.17 -8.95 -10.66
C ALA A 953 -0.46 -9.89 -11.84
N GLU A 954 0.30 -10.97 -12.00
CA GLU A 954 0.19 -11.86 -13.17
C GLU A 954 -1.17 -12.56 -13.21
N GLU A 955 -1.66 -12.99 -12.05
CA GLU A 955 -2.97 -13.59 -11.87
C GLU A 955 -4.14 -12.66 -12.23
N GLU A 956 -3.93 -11.34 -12.20
CA GLU A 956 -4.96 -10.34 -12.50
C GLU A 956 -5.03 -9.98 -13.98
N LEU A 957 -4.00 -10.31 -14.78
CA LEU A 957 -3.97 -10.01 -16.20
C LEU A 957 -5.12 -10.72 -16.93
N THR A 958 -5.27 -12.02 -16.71
CA THR A 958 -6.35 -12.81 -17.34
C THR A 958 -7.72 -12.36 -16.86
N ASP A 959 -7.92 -12.16 -15.56
CA ASP A 959 -9.20 -11.68 -14.99
C ASP A 959 -9.58 -10.30 -15.56
N GLY A 960 -8.62 -9.38 -15.66
CA GLY A 960 -8.84 -8.08 -16.28
C GLY A 960 -9.33 -8.17 -17.73
N ILE A 961 -8.77 -9.09 -18.51
CA ILE A 961 -9.20 -9.33 -19.90
C ILE A 961 -10.58 -10.00 -19.97
N GLU A 962 -10.86 -10.97 -19.10
CA GLU A 962 -12.17 -11.64 -19.01
C GLU A 962 -13.29 -10.65 -18.65
N ARG A 963 -13.03 -9.76 -17.68
CA ARG A 963 -13.95 -8.68 -17.31
C ARG A 963 -14.20 -7.72 -18.47
N LEU A 964 -13.14 -7.32 -19.20
CA LEU A 964 -13.28 -6.48 -20.39
C LEU A 964 -14.11 -7.17 -21.48
N ALA A 965 -13.90 -8.47 -21.71
CA ALA A 965 -14.69 -9.26 -22.64
C ALA A 965 -16.18 -9.28 -22.25
N GLY A 966 -16.47 -9.48 -20.96
CA GLY A 966 -17.83 -9.43 -20.41
C GLY A 966 -18.50 -8.08 -20.64
N VAL A 967 -17.79 -6.97 -20.43
CA VAL A 967 -18.27 -5.61 -20.71
C VAL A 967 -18.62 -5.44 -22.19
N LEU A 968 -17.72 -5.84 -23.09
CA LEU A 968 -17.94 -5.73 -24.54
C LEU A 968 -19.12 -6.58 -25.01
N GLN A 969 -19.27 -7.80 -24.50
CA GLN A 969 -20.42 -8.65 -24.79
C GLN A 969 -21.75 -8.02 -24.37
N ARG A 970 -21.80 -7.39 -23.18
CA ARG A 970 -23.01 -6.71 -22.69
C ARG A 970 -23.34 -5.47 -23.53
N ILE A 971 -22.34 -4.69 -23.93
CA ILE A 971 -22.52 -3.53 -24.79
C ILE A 971 -23.04 -3.96 -26.17
N LYS A 972 -22.45 -5.00 -26.78
CA LYS A 972 -22.90 -5.55 -28.06
C LYS A 972 -24.33 -6.11 -28.00
N LYS A 973 -24.70 -6.76 -26.89
CA LYS A 973 -26.04 -7.34 -26.70
C LYS A 973 -27.13 -6.27 -26.53
N ASN A 974 -26.81 -5.14 -25.89
CA ASN A 974 -27.77 -4.08 -25.57
C ASN A 974 -27.22 -2.67 -25.89
N PRO A 975 -26.95 -2.34 -27.16
CA PRO A 975 -26.27 -1.10 -27.53
C PRO A 975 -27.04 0.15 -27.10
N ASP A 976 -28.37 0.14 -27.17
CA ASP A 976 -29.21 1.30 -26.85
C ASP A 976 -29.21 1.64 -25.35
N LYS A 977 -29.10 0.62 -24.48
CA LYS A 977 -28.96 0.81 -23.02
C LYS A 977 -27.73 1.63 -22.68
N TYR A 978 -26.60 1.32 -23.31
CA TYR A 978 -25.30 1.92 -22.99
C TYR A 978 -25.01 3.20 -23.78
N LYS A 979 -25.77 3.49 -24.85
CA LYS A 979 -25.78 4.81 -25.52
C LYS A 979 -26.46 5.90 -24.69
N ALA A 980 -27.49 5.57 -23.90
CA ALA A 980 -28.22 6.55 -23.10
C ALA A 980 -27.49 7.00 -21.82
N SER A 981 -26.56 6.20 -21.30
CA SER A 981 -25.82 6.52 -20.06
C SER A 981 -24.61 7.45 -20.28
N THR A 982 -24.24 7.73 -21.53
CA THR A 982 -23.06 8.54 -21.87
C THR A 982 -23.36 10.03 -22.01
N SER A 983 -24.64 10.44 -22.05
CA SER A 983 -25.05 11.84 -22.24
C SER A 983 -25.15 12.66 -20.94
N THR A 984 -24.96 12.04 -19.77
CA THR A 984 -25.17 12.69 -18.45
C THR A 984 -23.88 12.95 -17.67
N SER A 985 -22.71 12.53 -18.16
CA SER A 985 -21.40 12.78 -17.51
C SER A 985 -20.50 13.63 -18.42
N ALA A 986 -20.77 14.93 -18.49
CA ALA A 986 -19.77 15.89 -18.97
C ALA A 986 -18.80 16.18 -17.81
N ASP A 987 -17.50 16.20 -18.10
CA ASP A 987 -16.41 16.80 -17.29
C ASP A 987 -15.53 15.94 -16.36
N SER A 988 -15.43 14.62 -16.54
CA SER A 988 -14.31 13.88 -15.91
C SER A 988 -13.60 12.94 -16.88
N ASP A 989 -12.88 13.49 -17.86
CA ASP A 989 -11.97 12.71 -18.72
C ASP A 989 -10.62 12.41 -18.03
N ILE A 990 -10.45 12.85 -16.78
CA ILE A 990 -9.25 12.63 -15.97
C ILE A 990 -9.55 11.60 -14.89
N ILE A 991 -9.45 10.31 -15.25
CA ILE A 991 -9.10 9.30 -14.25
C ILE A 991 -7.64 9.57 -13.91
N ASP A 992 -7.38 10.10 -12.72
CA ASP A 992 -6.02 10.39 -12.23
C ASP A 992 -5.24 9.07 -12.17
N ALA A 993 -4.46 8.79 -13.21
CA ALA A 993 -3.70 7.55 -13.34
C ALA A 993 -2.65 7.37 -12.23
N ASN A 994 -2.40 8.42 -11.43
CA ASN A 994 -1.42 8.45 -10.35
C ASN A 994 -2.04 8.28 -8.95
N LYS A 995 -3.38 8.24 -8.81
CA LYS A 995 -4.07 8.01 -7.53
C LYS A 995 -4.61 6.60 -7.43
#